data_AF-A0A7X0AZM5-F1
#
_entry.id   AF-A0A7X0AZM5-F1
#
_cell.length_a   1.000
_cell.length_b   1.000
_cell.length_c   1.000
_cell.angle_alpha   90.00
_cell.angle_beta   90.00
_cell.angle_gamma   90.00
#
_symmetry.space_group_name_H-M   'P 1'
#
loop_
_entity.id
_entity.type
_entity.pdbx_description
1 polymer ?
#
loop_
_entity_poly.entity_id
_entity_poly.type
_entity_poly.pdbx_seq_one_letter_code
_entity_poly.pdbx_strand_id
1 'polypeptide(L)'
;MATQSSLNSNRSWQEFDIAARDAQARWETEMVRRGVQRYRDELDRVDLAQHALGEQFMRCLMGTKDHQGLVNAIQTYQDVVPEKALGEAYWTTKEEDILISALPADVVAFLTLRCVLSFRAPDDGLWGAPLTAVQLQLAKALRDEMTVRAAIDRAGTDAGLADVADKIKKAATRGQLGSSTLAKLRKTQRAVLDLDQEWPIALGLKAAAILLGLAEAATRGAVCVATVAAGGRTQKRVILSDEAKAAILANRDRDELTRPYLLPMIAPPLDWRMEMDASGKTRAAGGYVLLKNDLVRHSVHRHTAAHPEGLSQAALRAINSVQATPWRINGFILETAQAMLAADHPMIPQYAPKALPPKMPDADFEALGDDGRRAYLKTRQDIHKTNSKMFSDACEFMRKIGIAEDLKEREAIWFPHFFDFRLRMYPLPQDLSPQGDGLSQSLLHFAEGKRLGTRGLYWLAVRIAGDAGQDKLPFDDRVRWVLDHESQIIAVAADPLANTWWTEQDSPWRFLAGCHEWAQAHTYGGRAADFVSHLSVPMDGSVNGCQHLSMMGRDPIGAAATNCRNLPDRRDLYQAVADRVKARVDADDAGEGDAATRKIGKDGPTAQVVAALWVGRVSRNTVKRAVMTTPYGVTTRGITEFQLSDGHVNHIEDRALKIAAARYMQQAISAGLDEAMENGRAIMGYLQDVAKALADHQIPFRWQTPNGAVCWQTYRKLTVREVDTSLGRLKLWREDDEARLDANKMALAAAPNVIHSLDGCMLQNTVNALTPSGVRDFHMIHDSYGTHACDVDRLRDVIRQQAYAMYRGDWLAEFQAYVADYAPGVDLPDPPQRGSWDVAEVLQSEFFFS
;
A
#
# COMPACT_ATOMS: atom_id res chain seq x y z
N MET A 1 -55.07 15.22 22.58
CA MET A 1 -54.26 16.29 21.96
C MET A 1 -53.34 16.81 23.06
N ALA A 2 -52.02 16.65 23.06
CA ALA A 2 -51.06 16.60 21.98
C ALA A 2 -50.05 15.46 22.19
N THR A 3 -49.80 14.70 21.12
CA THR A 3 -48.75 13.70 20.98
C THR A 3 -47.42 14.39 20.74
N GLN A 4 -46.46 14.18 21.64
CA GLN A 4 -45.05 14.51 21.41
C GLN A 4 -44.53 13.63 20.27
N SER A 5 -44.27 14.30 19.15
CA SER A 5 -43.57 13.78 17.98
C SER A 5 -42.18 13.30 18.38
N SER A 6 -41.94 12.00 18.18
CA SER A 6 -40.64 11.35 18.19
C SER A 6 -39.71 12.00 17.16
N LEU A 7 -38.55 12.49 17.61
CA LEU A 7 -37.43 12.93 16.75
C LEU A 7 -36.85 11.72 15.99
N ASN A 8 -37.48 11.40 14.86
CA ASN A 8 -36.85 10.68 13.75
C ASN A 8 -35.86 11.64 13.07
N SER A 9 -34.58 11.61 13.46
CA SER A 9 -33.51 12.18 12.65
C SER A 9 -32.70 11.08 11.98
N ASN A 10 -33.36 10.32 11.11
CA ASN A 10 -32.71 9.84 9.89
C ASN A 10 -32.89 10.97 8.87
N ARG A 11 -32.09 12.03 8.99
CA ARG A 11 -32.07 13.06 7.95
C ARG A 11 -31.40 12.45 6.72
N SER A 12 -32.21 11.81 5.87
CA SER A 12 -31.81 11.65 4.47
C SER A 12 -31.50 13.04 3.91
N TRP A 13 -30.72 13.11 2.85
CA TRP A 13 -30.42 14.36 2.12
C TRP A 13 -31.62 15.23 1.78
N GLN A 14 -32.84 14.68 1.82
CA GLN A 14 -34.07 15.41 1.59
C GLN A 14 -34.39 16.46 2.67
N GLU A 15 -33.75 16.42 3.85
CA GLU A 15 -33.99 17.36 4.95
C GLU A 15 -32.81 18.32 5.23
N PHE A 16 -31.75 18.32 4.42
CA PHE A 16 -30.56 19.14 4.65
C PHE A 16 -30.60 20.46 3.85
N ASP A 17 -30.17 21.56 4.48
CA ASP A 17 -30.23 22.92 3.95
C ASP A 17 -29.41 23.09 2.66
N ILE A 18 -30.02 23.68 1.62
CA ILE A 18 -29.37 24.04 0.35
C ILE A 18 -28.09 24.84 0.62
N ALA A 19 -28.10 25.72 1.63
CA ALA A 19 -26.93 26.53 1.99
C ALA A 19 -25.72 25.68 2.42
N ALA A 20 -25.96 24.58 3.13
CA ALA A 20 -24.89 23.69 3.58
C ALA A 20 -24.33 22.84 2.41
N ARG A 21 -25.18 22.47 1.45
CA ARG A 21 -24.73 21.83 0.20
C ARG A 21 -23.86 22.77 -0.63
N ASP A 22 -24.25 24.04 -0.75
CA ASP A 22 -23.46 25.04 -1.47
C ASP A 22 -22.12 25.33 -0.75
N ALA A 23 -22.12 25.34 0.58
CA ALA A 23 -20.89 25.45 1.37
C ALA A 23 -19.96 24.25 1.13
N GLN A 24 -20.50 23.03 1.13
CA GLN A 24 -19.76 21.81 0.83
C GLN A 24 -19.23 21.80 -0.62
N ALA A 25 -20.00 22.25 -1.59
CA ALA A 25 -19.55 22.38 -2.98
C ALA A 25 -18.37 23.37 -3.12
N ARG A 26 -18.41 24.49 -2.40
CA ARG A 26 -17.28 25.43 -2.32
C ARG A 26 -16.06 24.80 -1.65
N TRP A 27 -16.27 24.02 -0.59
CA TRP A 27 -15.20 23.30 0.10
C TRP A 27 -14.53 22.25 -0.78
N GLU A 28 -15.29 21.51 -1.58
CA GLU A 28 -14.74 20.58 -2.57
C GLU A 28 -14.00 21.28 -3.71
N THR A 29 -14.44 22.47 -4.12
CA THR A 29 -13.69 23.29 -5.08
C THR A 29 -12.33 23.69 -4.51
N GLU A 30 -12.25 23.96 -3.21
CA GLU A 30 -10.99 24.24 -2.52
C GLU A 30 -10.09 22.99 -2.46
N MET A 31 -10.63 21.79 -2.24
CA MET A 31 -9.87 20.53 -2.33
C MET A 31 -9.21 20.36 -3.71
N VAL A 32 -9.92 20.71 -4.78
CA VAL A 32 -9.36 20.70 -6.14
C VAL A 32 -8.24 21.73 -6.26
N ARG A 33 -8.46 22.98 -5.82
CA ARG A 33 -7.43 24.04 -5.85
C ARG A 33 -6.17 23.67 -5.09
N ARG A 34 -6.30 23.11 -3.88
CA ARG A 34 -5.17 22.61 -3.08
C ARG A 34 -4.43 21.48 -3.79
N GLY A 35 -5.18 20.56 -4.42
CA GLY A 35 -4.62 19.50 -5.27
C GLY A 35 -3.80 20.05 -6.44
N VAL A 36 -4.35 21.05 -7.14
CA VAL A 36 -3.68 21.77 -8.24
C VAL A 36 -2.42 22.48 -7.74
N GLN A 37 -2.49 23.21 -6.62
CA GLN A 37 -1.33 23.91 -6.07
C GLN A 37 -0.24 22.92 -5.65
N ARG A 38 -0.59 21.85 -4.94
CA ARG A 38 0.36 20.79 -4.58
C ARG A 38 1.03 20.19 -5.82
N TYR A 39 0.25 19.90 -6.85
CA TYR A 39 0.77 19.38 -8.12
C TYR A 39 1.74 20.37 -8.79
N ARG A 40 1.44 21.68 -8.75
CA ARG A 40 2.32 22.73 -9.27
C ARG A 40 3.59 22.90 -8.44
N ASP A 41 3.49 22.90 -7.11
CA ASP A 41 4.64 22.97 -6.21
C ASP A 41 5.56 21.75 -6.37
N GLU A 42 4.99 20.55 -6.57
CA GLU A 42 5.73 19.34 -6.92
C GLU A 42 6.42 19.48 -8.28
N LEU A 43 5.75 20.07 -9.28
CA LEU A 43 6.35 20.34 -10.59
C LEU A 43 7.51 21.34 -10.50
N ASP A 44 7.41 22.37 -9.66
CA ASP A 44 8.44 23.40 -9.49
C ASP A 44 9.67 22.89 -8.74
N ARG A 45 9.51 21.82 -7.94
CA ARG A 45 10.59 21.26 -7.10
C ARG A 45 11.35 20.10 -7.73
N VAL A 46 10.88 19.52 -8.84
CA VAL A 46 11.48 18.29 -9.37
C VAL A 46 12.00 18.43 -10.80
N ASP A 47 13.19 17.86 -11.04
CA ASP A 47 13.69 17.59 -12.39
C ASP A 47 12.74 16.60 -13.10
N LEU A 48 12.00 17.10 -14.08
CA LEU A 48 11.08 16.29 -14.90
C LEU A 48 11.76 15.08 -15.55
N ALA A 49 13.07 15.11 -15.79
CA ALA A 49 13.80 13.95 -16.33
C ALA A 49 13.97 12.80 -15.32
N GLN A 50 13.74 13.06 -14.03
CA GLN A 50 13.97 12.14 -12.91
C GLN A 50 12.71 11.86 -12.07
N HIS A 51 11.58 12.48 -12.41
CA HIS A 51 10.33 12.36 -11.66
C HIS A 51 9.29 11.48 -12.33
N ALA A 52 8.37 10.90 -11.55
CA ALA A 52 7.20 10.18 -12.04
C ALA A 52 6.29 11.01 -12.98
N LEU A 53 6.37 12.35 -12.87
CA LEU A 53 5.68 13.27 -13.80
C LEU A 53 6.33 13.26 -15.19
N GLY A 54 7.65 13.12 -15.29
CA GLY A 54 8.36 12.89 -16.56
C GLY A 54 7.94 11.59 -17.23
N GLU A 55 7.70 10.55 -16.46
CA GLU A 55 7.12 9.29 -16.94
C GLU A 55 5.69 9.51 -17.46
N GLN A 56 4.89 10.37 -16.85
CA GLN A 56 3.54 10.74 -17.31
C GLN A 56 3.55 11.61 -18.58
N PHE A 57 4.50 12.53 -18.71
CA PHE A 57 4.77 13.27 -19.95
C PHE A 57 5.24 12.37 -21.08
N MET A 58 6.15 11.44 -20.76
CA MET A 58 6.52 10.37 -21.68
C MET A 58 5.27 9.55 -22.02
N ARG A 59 4.39 9.18 -21.08
CA ARG A 59 3.13 8.45 -21.39
C ARG A 59 2.19 9.22 -22.30
N CYS A 60 2.15 10.55 -22.24
CA CYS A 60 1.37 11.37 -23.18
C CYS A 60 1.96 11.37 -24.59
N LEU A 61 3.28 11.46 -24.73
CA LEU A 61 3.98 11.31 -26.01
C LEU A 61 4.02 9.85 -26.51
N MET A 62 3.98 8.87 -25.59
CA MET A 62 4.01 7.42 -25.85
C MET A 62 2.60 6.81 -26.02
N GLY A 63 1.54 7.55 -25.69
CA GLY A 63 0.18 7.05 -25.47
C GLY A 63 -0.65 6.79 -26.73
N THR A 64 -0.19 7.20 -27.91
CA THR A 64 -0.95 7.02 -29.15
C THR A 64 -0.02 6.80 -30.33
N LYS A 65 0.20 5.54 -30.76
CA LYS A 65 0.85 5.13 -32.03
C LYS A 65 2.29 5.60 -32.33
N ASP A 66 2.79 6.68 -31.74
CA ASP A 66 4.00 7.40 -32.17
C ASP A 66 5.30 6.89 -31.52
N HIS A 67 5.27 6.37 -30.28
CA HIS A 67 6.44 5.68 -29.71
C HIS A 67 6.75 4.39 -30.47
N GLN A 68 5.74 3.58 -30.79
CA GLN A 68 5.92 2.43 -31.68
C GLN A 68 6.37 2.90 -33.06
N GLY A 69 5.91 4.07 -33.53
CA GLY A 69 6.43 4.74 -34.73
C GLY A 69 7.94 5.02 -34.66
N LEU A 70 8.43 5.61 -33.56
CA LEU A 70 9.86 5.91 -33.39
C LEU A 70 10.70 4.65 -33.20
N VAL A 71 10.23 3.69 -32.40
CA VAL A 71 10.88 2.39 -32.25
C VAL A 71 10.94 1.68 -33.60
N ASN A 72 9.86 1.66 -34.37
CA ASN A 72 9.84 1.09 -35.72
C ASN A 72 10.75 1.86 -36.67
N ALA A 73 10.83 3.19 -36.58
CA ALA A 73 11.70 4.01 -37.41
C ALA A 73 13.18 3.78 -37.10
N ILE A 74 13.54 3.66 -35.82
CA ILE A 74 14.90 3.30 -35.38
C ILE A 74 15.21 1.85 -35.75
N GLN A 75 14.28 0.91 -35.56
CA GLN A 75 14.47 -0.48 -35.97
C GLN A 75 14.66 -0.60 -37.48
N THR A 76 13.83 0.08 -38.28
CA THR A 76 13.99 0.19 -39.74
C THR A 76 15.34 0.81 -40.09
N TYR A 77 15.76 1.86 -39.38
CA TYR A 77 17.09 2.45 -39.55
C TYR A 77 18.20 1.44 -39.31
N GLN A 78 18.13 0.72 -38.18
CA GLN A 78 19.09 -0.31 -37.75
C GLN A 78 19.12 -1.52 -38.71
N ASP A 79 17.98 -1.96 -39.24
CA ASP A 79 17.87 -3.11 -40.14
C ASP A 79 18.50 -2.85 -41.51
N VAL A 80 18.54 -1.58 -41.95
CA VAL A 80 19.17 -1.17 -43.21
C VAL A 80 20.68 -0.96 -43.05
N VAL A 81 21.21 -0.83 -41.83
CA VAL A 81 22.66 -0.67 -41.58
C VAL A 81 23.47 -1.90 -42.07
N PRO A 82 23.07 -3.15 -41.78
CA PRO A 82 23.71 -4.35 -42.33
C PRO A 82 23.66 -4.43 -43.86
N GLU A 83 22.55 -4.05 -44.51
CA GLU A 83 22.42 -4.06 -45.98
C GLU A 83 23.33 -3.02 -46.65
N LYS A 84 23.44 -1.82 -46.06
CA LYS A 84 24.43 -0.79 -46.47
C LYS A 84 25.87 -1.26 -46.28
N ALA A 85 26.13 -2.12 -45.30
CA ALA A 85 27.46 -2.68 -45.06
C ALA A 85 27.80 -3.83 -46.02
N LEU A 86 26.82 -4.48 -46.65
CA LEU A 86 26.97 -5.66 -47.52
C LEU A 86 26.84 -5.39 -49.02
N GLY A 87 26.32 -4.23 -49.46
CA GLY A 87 26.18 -3.86 -50.88
C GLY A 87 27.39 -3.14 -51.51
N GLU A 88 27.39 -2.96 -52.84
CA GLU A 88 28.43 -2.25 -53.62
C GLU A 88 28.65 -0.77 -53.23
N ALA A 89 27.87 -0.23 -52.29
CA ALA A 89 28.05 1.12 -51.74
C ALA A 89 28.94 1.12 -50.48
N TYR A 90 30.16 0.60 -50.65
CA TYR A 90 31.29 0.54 -49.70
C TYR A 90 31.62 1.87 -48.95
N TRP A 91 30.99 2.98 -49.35
CA TRP A 91 31.25 4.35 -48.90
C TRP A 91 30.19 4.94 -47.96
N THR A 92 29.15 4.18 -47.57
CA THR A 92 27.94 4.77 -46.95
C THR A 92 27.66 4.42 -45.49
N THR A 93 28.28 3.37 -44.92
CA THR A 93 28.10 3.04 -43.48
C THR A 93 29.07 3.90 -42.65
N LYS A 94 28.54 4.82 -41.86
CA LYS A 94 29.33 5.75 -41.04
C LYS A 94 29.46 5.23 -39.60
N GLU A 95 30.41 5.78 -38.85
CA GLU A 95 30.69 5.36 -37.47
C GLU A 95 29.47 5.57 -36.55
N GLU A 96 28.69 6.63 -36.79
CA GLU A 96 27.46 6.92 -36.04
C GLU A 96 26.35 5.88 -36.25
N ASP A 97 26.33 5.19 -37.39
CA ASP A 97 25.33 4.15 -37.70
C ASP A 97 25.55 2.89 -36.85
N ILE A 98 26.82 2.59 -36.60
CA ILE A 98 27.25 1.48 -35.74
C ILE A 98 26.88 1.78 -34.29
N LEU A 99 27.02 3.04 -33.85
CA LEU A 99 26.68 3.49 -32.50
C LEU A 99 25.17 3.39 -32.23
N ILE A 100 24.33 3.82 -33.18
CA ILE A 100 22.86 3.69 -33.06
C ILE A 100 22.45 2.22 -33.03
N SER A 101 23.13 1.36 -33.79
CA SER A 101 22.83 -0.08 -33.87
C SER A 101 23.35 -0.88 -32.68
N ALA A 102 24.27 -0.32 -31.87
CA ALA A 102 24.84 -1.01 -30.71
C ALA A 102 23.86 -1.19 -29.55
N LEU A 103 22.74 -0.45 -29.55
CA LEU A 103 21.69 -0.51 -28.54
C LEU A 103 20.35 -0.94 -29.14
N PRO A 104 19.48 -1.63 -28.36
CA PRO A 104 18.12 -1.95 -28.79
C PRO A 104 17.31 -0.70 -29.21
N ALA A 105 16.48 -0.83 -30.26
CA ALA A 105 15.72 0.29 -30.83
C ALA A 105 14.79 0.99 -29.83
N ASP A 106 14.19 0.23 -28.91
CA ASP A 106 13.35 0.72 -27.82
C ASP A 106 14.13 1.54 -26.79
N VAL A 107 15.32 1.09 -26.41
CA VAL A 107 16.25 1.81 -25.52
C VAL A 107 16.69 3.12 -26.17
N VAL A 108 17.07 3.10 -27.45
CA VAL A 108 17.49 4.29 -28.19
C VAL A 108 16.34 5.29 -28.35
N ALA A 109 15.13 4.81 -28.67
CA ALA A 109 13.93 5.63 -28.75
C ALA A 109 13.62 6.32 -27.42
N PHE A 110 13.73 5.57 -26.31
CA PHE A 110 13.51 6.09 -24.96
C PHE A 110 14.53 7.16 -24.58
N LEU A 111 15.83 6.89 -24.76
CA LEU A 111 16.88 7.87 -24.45
C LEU A 111 16.70 9.15 -25.28
N THR A 112 16.32 9.00 -26.55
CA THR A 112 16.05 10.13 -27.46
C THR A 112 14.90 10.99 -26.95
N LEU A 113 13.73 10.40 -26.69
CA LEU A 113 12.56 11.13 -26.18
C LEU A 113 12.83 11.77 -24.82
N ARG A 114 13.52 11.07 -23.92
CA ARG A 114 13.85 11.60 -22.59
C ARG A 114 14.79 12.80 -22.67
N CYS A 115 15.78 12.79 -23.56
CA CYS A 115 16.68 13.93 -23.78
C CYS A 115 16.00 15.11 -24.50
N VAL A 116 14.98 14.86 -25.31
CA VAL A 116 14.14 15.93 -25.87
C VAL A 116 13.30 16.59 -24.77
N LEU A 117 12.80 15.80 -23.83
CA LEU A 117 11.94 16.24 -22.73
C LEU A 117 12.69 16.86 -21.54
N SER A 118 14.00 16.67 -21.44
CA SER A 118 14.80 17.11 -20.29
C SER A 118 15.09 18.61 -20.25
N PHE A 119 14.56 19.40 -21.18
CA PHE A 119 14.82 20.84 -21.24
C PHE A 119 13.57 21.66 -21.00
N ARG A 120 13.62 22.43 -19.90
CA ARG A 120 12.61 23.41 -19.46
C ARG A 120 12.39 24.46 -20.56
N ALA A 121 11.22 25.12 -20.54
CA ALA A 121 11.11 26.45 -21.12
C ALA A 121 12.03 27.41 -20.34
N PRO A 122 13.01 28.08 -20.98
CA PRO A 122 13.63 29.25 -20.36
C PRO A 122 12.56 30.35 -20.15
N ASP A 123 12.93 31.41 -19.44
CA ASP A 123 12.11 32.62 -19.22
C ASP A 123 11.66 33.33 -20.54
N ASP A 124 12.01 32.76 -21.70
CA ASP A 124 11.66 33.20 -23.05
C ASP A 124 10.37 32.57 -23.61
N GLY A 125 9.69 31.68 -22.86
CA GLY A 125 8.41 31.08 -23.25
C GLY A 125 8.50 29.95 -24.29
N LEU A 126 9.69 29.53 -24.70
CA LEU A 126 9.89 28.47 -25.69
C LEU A 126 10.20 27.13 -25.02
N TRP A 127 9.27 26.17 -25.11
CA TRP A 127 9.47 24.80 -24.60
C TRP A 127 10.47 24.04 -25.48
N GLY A 128 11.74 24.10 -25.10
CA GLY A 128 12.82 23.45 -25.83
C GLY A 128 14.21 23.99 -25.49
N ALA A 129 15.24 23.31 -25.98
CA ALA A 129 16.64 23.66 -25.72
C ALA A 129 17.44 23.94 -26.99
N PRO A 130 18.60 24.61 -26.86
CA PRO A 130 19.61 24.62 -27.91
C PRO A 130 19.85 23.22 -28.45
N LEU A 131 19.82 23.07 -29.78
CA LEU A 131 20.01 21.78 -30.46
C LEU A 131 21.29 21.08 -30.00
N THR A 132 22.36 21.86 -29.84
CA THR A 132 23.66 21.37 -29.37
C THR A 132 23.61 20.83 -27.93
N ALA A 133 22.80 21.43 -27.05
CA ALA A 133 22.64 20.95 -25.67
C ALA A 133 21.92 19.59 -25.64
N VAL A 134 20.85 19.44 -26.43
CA VAL A 134 20.09 18.18 -26.54
C VAL A 134 20.96 17.09 -27.17
N GLN A 135 21.73 17.43 -28.20
CA GLN A 135 22.65 16.49 -28.84
C GLN A 135 23.77 16.03 -27.90
N LEU A 136 24.34 16.94 -27.11
CA LEU A 136 25.37 16.59 -26.11
C LEU A 136 24.82 15.67 -25.02
N GLN A 137 23.60 15.95 -24.54
CA GLN A 137 22.96 15.13 -23.51
C GLN A 137 22.58 13.74 -24.05
N LEU A 138 22.05 13.66 -25.26
CA LEU A 138 21.73 12.39 -25.91
C LEU A 138 23.00 11.58 -26.21
N ALA A 139 24.05 12.23 -26.71
CA ALA A 139 25.36 11.61 -26.93
C ALA A 139 25.92 11.01 -25.64
N LYS A 140 25.83 11.75 -24.53
CA LYS A 140 26.24 11.28 -23.20
C LYS A 140 25.37 10.10 -22.73
N ALA A 141 24.05 10.19 -22.89
CA ALA A 141 23.13 9.13 -22.46
C ALA A 141 23.34 7.82 -23.23
N LEU A 142 23.57 7.88 -24.55
CA LEU A 142 23.92 6.71 -25.37
C LEU A 142 25.24 6.08 -24.93
N ARG A 143 26.27 6.91 -24.69
CA ARG A 143 27.56 6.44 -24.18
C ARG A 143 27.41 5.75 -22.83
N ASP A 144 26.76 6.42 -21.87
CA ASP A 144 26.61 5.91 -20.50
C ASP A 144 25.83 4.57 -20.51
N GLU A 145 24.80 4.44 -21.36
CA GLU A 145 24.06 3.18 -21.58
C GLU A 145 24.95 2.07 -22.13
N MET A 146 25.75 2.35 -23.17
CA MET A 146 26.67 1.38 -23.76
C MET A 146 27.76 0.96 -22.79
N THR A 147 28.29 1.90 -22.00
CA THR A 147 29.30 1.64 -20.97
C THR A 147 28.78 0.68 -19.91
N VAL A 148 27.57 0.92 -19.41
CA VAL A 148 26.95 0.07 -18.39
C VAL A 148 26.69 -1.33 -18.93
N ARG A 149 26.15 -1.46 -20.15
CA ARG A 149 25.92 -2.78 -20.78
C ARG A 149 27.21 -3.54 -21.07
N ALA A 150 28.23 -2.85 -21.57
CA ALA A 150 29.55 -3.45 -21.77
C ALA A 150 30.18 -3.93 -20.45
N ALA A 151 29.97 -3.21 -19.34
CA ALA A 151 30.43 -3.64 -18.01
C ALA A 151 29.65 -4.87 -17.50
N ILE A 152 28.33 -4.92 -17.74
CA ILE A 152 27.46 -6.07 -17.41
C ILE A 152 27.86 -7.31 -18.22
N ASP A 153 28.13 -7.15 -19.51
CA ASP A 153 28.58 -8.24 -20.40
C ASP A 153 29.95 -8.80 -19.95
N ARG A 154 30.88 -7.94 -19.51
CA ARG A 154 32.17 -8.38 -18.92
C ARG A 154 32.00 -9.11 -17.58
N ALA A 155 30.92 -8.84 -16.85
CA ALA A 155 30.61 -9.46 -15.56
C ALA A 155 29.86 -10.80 -15.68
N GLY A 156 29.52 -11.25 -16.89
CA GLY A 156 28.95 -12.58 -17.15
C GLY A 156 27.47 -12.75 -16.74
N THR A 157 26.73 -11.66 -16.56
CA THR A 157 25.28 -11.70 -16.30
C THR A 157 24.53 -11.34 -17.58
N ASP A 158 23.80 -12.30 -18.14
CA ASP A 158 23.02 -12.22 -19.39
C ASP A 158 22.21 -10.90 -19.54
N ALA A 159 22.71 -9.99 -20.39
CA ALA A 159 21.96 -8.87 -20.97
C ALA A 159 22.72 -8.32 -22.20
N GLY A 160 22.97 -9.19 -23.18
CA GLY A 160 23.83 -8.90 -24.32
C GLY A 160 23.52 -7.58 -25.03
N LEU A 161 24.55 -6.77 -25.24
CA LEU A 161 24.62 -5.87 -26.40
C LEU A 161 24.04 -6.61 -27.60
N ALA A 162 23.11 -5.97 -28.32
CA ALA A 162 22.43 -6.60 -29.44
C ALA A 162 23.46 -7.32 -30.33
N ASP A 163 23.10 -8.52 -30.78
CA ASP A 163 23.84 -9.50 -31.60
C ASP A 163 24.39 -8.94 -32.93
N VAL A 164 24.54 -7.62 -33.07
CA VAL A 164 25.13 -6.90 -34.19
C VAL A 164 26.56 -7.34 -34.43
N ALA A 165 27.36 -7.52 -33.38
CA ALA A 165 28.72 -8.06 -33.51
C ALA A 165 28.73 -9.48 -34.10
N ASP A 166 27.78 -10.32 -33.70
CA ASP A 166 27.67 -11.71 -34.15
C ASP A 166 26.97 -11.85 -35.52
N LYS A 167 26.02 -10.97 -35.83
CA LYS A 167 25.41 -10.80 -37.16
C LYS A 167 26.46 -10.31 -38.18
N ILE A 168 27.31 -9.36 -37.79
CA ILE A 168 28.47 -8.92 -38.60
C ILE A 168 29.50 -10.05 -38.73
N LYS A 169 29.74 -10.83 -37.66
CA LYS A 169 30.62 -12.02 -37.69
C LYS A 169 30.08 -13.12 -38.62
N LYS A 170 28.78 -13.41 -38.57
CA LYS A 170 28.06 -14.39 -39.41
C LYS A 170 28.02 -13.95 -40.87
N ALA A 171 27.90 -12.64 -41.13
CA ALA A 171 28.04 -12.07 -42.47
C ALA A 171 29.48 -12.14 -42.99
N ALA A 172 30.48 -11.95 -42.11
CA ALA A 172 31.91 -12.09 -42.44
C ALA A 172 32.33 -13.55 -42.71
N THR A 173 31.75 -14.54 -42.02
CA THR A 173 32.04 -15.97 -42.25
C THR A 173 31.44 -16.50 -43.55
N ARG A 174 30.45 -15.82 -44.13
CA ARG A 174 29.84 -16.14 -45.43
C ARG A 174 30.58 -15.54 -46.64
N GLY A 175 31.75 -14.93 -46.44
CA GLY A 175 32.63 -14.49 -47.54
C GLY A 175 32.20 -13.23 -48.29
N GLN A 176 31.25 -12.45 -47.77
CA GLN A 176 30.66 -11.29 -48.47
C GLN A 176 31.29 -9.92 -48.12
N LEU A 177 32.35 -9.87 -47.30
CA LEU A 177 32.97 -8.61 -46.85
C LEU A 177 34.49 -8.57 -47.13
N GLY A 178 34.97 -7.50 -47.76
CA GLY A 178 36.41 -7.26 -47.99
C GLY A 178 37.20 -7.04 -46.69
N SER A 179 38.48 -7.45 -46.67
CA SER A 179 39.34 -7.45 -45.47
C SER A 179 39.52 -6.08 -44.81
N SER A 180 39.47 -5.00 -45.59
CA SER A 180 39.54 -3.61 -45.16
C SER A 180 38.27 -3.12 -44.47
N THR A 181 37.09 -3.62 -44.83
CA THR A 181 35.80 -3.32 -44.17
C THR A 181 35.76 -3.95 -42.79
N LEU A 182 36.21 -5.20 -42.70
CA LEU A 182 36.39 -5.93 -41.45
C LEU A 182 37.37 -5.21 -40.51
N ALA A 183 38.46 -4.65 -41.04
CA ALA A 183 39.42 -3.90 -40.25
C ALA A 183 38.85 -2.57 -39.70
N LYS A 184 38.06 -1.83 -40.50
CA LYS A 184 37.39 -0.60 -40.05
C LYS A 184 36.28 -0.88 -39.04
N LEU A 185 35.41 -1.87 -39.31
CA LEU A 185 34.37 -2.30 -38.36
C LEU A 185 34.98 -2.78 -37.04
N ARG A 186 36.05 -3.58 -37.07
CA ARG A 186 36.77 -3.99 -35.86
C ARG A 186 37.45 -2.83 -35.14
N LYS A 187 37.94 -1.83 -35.89
CA LYS A 187 38.55 -0.61 -35.33
C LYS A 187 37.50 0.30 -34.66
N THR A 188 36.35 0.52 -35.30
CA THR A 188 35.23 1.28 -34.72
C THR A 188 34.58 0.51 -33.58
N GLN A 189 34.42 -0.81 -33.69
CA GLN A 189 33.96 -1.67 -32.61
C GLN A 189 34.92 -1.64 -31.41
N ARG A 190 36.25 -1.68 -31.63
CA ARG A 190 37.23 -1.45 -30.56
C ARG A 190 37.15 -0.04 -29.99
N ALA A 191 37.13 0.99 -30.81
CA ALA A 191 37.08 2.39 -30.36
C ALA A 191 35.79 2.77 -29.61
N VAL A 192 34.69 2.04 -29.86
CA VAL A 192 33.37 2.27 -29.23
C VAL A 192 33.14 1.36 -28.02
N LEU A 193 33.84 0.22 -27.91
CA LEU A 193 33.69 -0.75 -26.80
C LEU A 193 34.90 -0.81 -25.84
N ASP A 194 36.05 -0.21 -26.19
CA ASP A 194 37.16 0.04 -25.27
C ASP A 194 36.83 1.26 -24.40
N LEU A 195 36.34 0.97 -23.20
CA LEU A 195 35.97 1.96 -22.17
C LEU A 195 37.14 2.83 -21.67
N ASP A 196 38.38 2.54 -22.10
CA ASP A 196 39.59 3.25 -21.72
C ASP A 196 40.00 4.36 -22.71
N GLN A 197 39.28 4.54 -23.83
CA GLN A 197 39.51 5.64 -24.78
C GLN A 197 38.50 6.79 -24.61
N GLU A 198 38.96 8.02 -24.85
CA GLU A 198 38.09 9.21 -24.91
C GLU A 198 37.01 9.04 -26.00
N TRP A 199 35.74 9.05 -25.59
CA TRP A 199 34.60 8.99 -26.50
C TRP A 199 34.58 10.21 -27.43
N PRO A 200 34.63 10.04 -28.76
CA PRO A 200 34.62 11.18 -29.67
C PRO A 200 33.28 11.92 -29.59
N ILE A 201 33.28 13.11 -28.98
CA ILE A 201 32.07 13.95 -28.84
C ILE A 201 31.40 14.18 -30.20
N ALA A 202 32.21 14.40 -31.24
CA ALA A 202 31.74 14.58 -32.62
C ALA A 202 30.94 13.37 -33.16
N LEU A 203 31.28 12.15 -32.73
CA LEU A 203 30.57 10.93 -33.13
C LEU A 203 29.20 10.84 -32.46
N GLY A 204 29.16 11.06 -31.15
CA GLY A 204 27.92 11.08 -30.39
C GLY A 204 26.95 12.18 -30.86
N LEU A 205 27.48 13.36 -31.24
CA LEU A 205 26.67 14.46 -31.79
C LEU A 205 26.02 14.09 -33.13
N LYS A 206 26.72 13.35 -34.01
CA LYS A 206 26.17 12.88 -35.29
C LYS A 206 25.07 11.85 -35.07
N ALA A 207 25.29 10.89 -34.18
CA ALA A 207 24.26 9.92 -33.82
C ALA A 207 23.02 10.61 -33.22
N ALA A 208 23.22 11.56 -32.32
CA ALA A 208 22.12 12.34 -31.75
C ALA A 208 21.37 13.15 -32.81
N ALA A 209 22.05 13.70 -33.82
CA ALA A 209 21.41 14.41 -34.93
C ALA A 209 20.47 13.50 -35.74
N ILE A 210 20.89 12.26 -36.01
CA ILE A 210 20.10 11.27 -36.75
C ILE A 210 18.88 10.85 -35.94
N LEU A 211 19.06 10.58 -34.65
CA LEU A 211 17.96 10.18 -33.75
C LEU A 211 16.93 11.29 -33.57
N LEU A 212 17.36 12.55 -33.46
CA LEU A 212 16.45 13.69 -33.42
C LEU A 212 15.67 13.86 -34.73
N GLY A 213 16.29 13.61 -35.88
CA GLY A 213 15.60 13.60 -37.17
C GLY A 213 14.59 12.46 -37.30
N LEU A 214 14.93 11.27 -36.80
CA LEU A 214 13.98 10.14 -36.71
C LEU A 214 12.83 10.44 -35.75
N ALA A 215 13.11 11.10 -34.62
CA ALA A 215 12.08 11.54 -33.68
C ALA A 215 11.14 12.58 -34.30
N GLU A 216 11.66 13.58 -35.00
CA GLU A 216 10.86 14.59 -35.70
C GLU A 216 9.94 13.96 -36.75
N ALA A 217 10.46 13.02 -37.56
CA ALA A 217 9.69 12.30 -38.56
C ALA A 217 8.64 11.36 -37.96
N ALA A 218 9.02 10.57 -36.95
CA ALA A 218 8.16 9.55 -36.35
C ALA A 218 7.06 10.13 -35.46
N THR A 219 7.31 11.31 -34.86
CA THR A 219 6.34 12.00 -34.01
C THR A 219 5.43 12.96 -34.78
N ARG A 220 5.46 12.92 -36.13
CA ARG A 220 4.66 13.78 -37.01
C ARG A 220 4.81 15.28 -36.67
N GLY A 221 6.01 15.68 -36.29
CA GLY A 221 6.30 17.05 -35.88
C GLY A 221 5.93 17.40 -34.44
N ALA A 222 5.66 16.44 -33.53
CA ALA A 222 5.53 16.76 -32.11
C ALA A 222 6.85 17.23 -31.49
N VAL A 223 7.97 16.73 -32.01
CA VAL A 223 9.34 17.20 -31.77
C VAL A 223 9.84 17.87 -33.04
N CYS A 224 10.27 19.12 -32.96
CA CYS A 224 10.73 19.91 -34.09
C CYS A 224 12.12 20.46 -33.87
N VAL A 225 12.97 20.44 -34.91
CA VAL A 225 14.24 21.18 -34.91
C VAL A 225 14.04 22.51 -35.63
N ALA A 226 13.74 23.57 -34.88
CA ALA A 226 13.42 24.89 -35.42
C ALA A 226 14.59 25.88 -35.27
N THR A 227 14.71 26.81 -36.21
CA THR A 227 15.59 27.98 -36.06
C THR A 227 14.79 29.10 -35.40
N VAL A 228 15.21 29.53 -34.21
CA VAL A 228 14.49 30.55 -33.43
C VAL A 228 15.40 31.75 -33.19
N ALA A 229 14.82 32.96 -33.26
CA ALA A 229 15.50 34.19 -32.89
C ALA A 229 15.34 34.43 -31.38
N ALA A 230 16.43 34.34 -30.62
CA ALA A 230 16.44 34.56 -29.17
C ALA A 230 17.56 35.54 -28.82
N GLY A 231 17.24 36.62 -28.09
CA GLY A 231 18.22 37.63 -27.65
C GLY A 231 18.98 38.32 -28.79
N GLY A 232 18.34 38.54 -29.95
CA GLY A 232 18.97 39.20 -31.12
C GLY A 232 19.89 38.32 -31.96
N ARG A 233 19.93 36.99 -31.73
CA ARG A 233 20.69 36.01 -32.52
C ARG A 233 19.78 34.86 -32.97
N THR A 234 20.09 34.26 -34.13
CA THR A 234 19.42 33.05 -34.62
C THR A 234 20.13 31.80 -34.09
N GLN A 235 19.37 30.89 -33.49
CA GLN A 235 19.89 29.63 -32.95
C GLN A 235 18.94 28.46 -33.29
N LYS A 236 19.49 27.30 -33.65
CA LYS A 236 18.70 26.07 -33.79
C LYS A 236 18.36 25.49 -32.42
N ARG A 237 17.09 25.17 -32.21
CA ARG A 237 16.56 24.59 -30.97
C ARG A 237 15.73 23.36 -31.29
N VAL A 238 15.77 22.38 -30.40
CA VAL A 238 14.76 21.31 -30.37
C VAL A 238 13.62 21.85 -29.54
N ILE A 239 12.45 22.01 -30.16
CA ILE A 239 11.23 22.51 -29.54
C ILE A 239 10.13 21.48 -29.67
N LEU A 240 9.18 21.47 -28.74
CA LEU A 240 7.92 20.77 -28.95
C LEU A 240 7.01 21.59 -29.88
N SER A 241 6.17 20.96 -30.69
CA SER A 241 5.16 21.71 -31.46
C SER A 241 4.10 22.31 -30.55
N ASP A 242 3.35 23.28 -31.07
CA ASP A 242 2.26 23.89 -30.30
C ASP A 242 1.13 22.89 -30.04
N GLU A 243 0.92 21.90 -30.91
CA GLU A 243 -0.01 20.78 -30.69
C GLU A 243 0.50 19.83 -29.60
N ALA A 244 1.80 19.52 -29.58
CA ALA A 244 2.40 18.69 -28.55
C ALA A 244 2.41 19.40 -27.19
N LYS A 245 2.73 20.71 -27.18
CA LYS A 245 2.58 21.56 -26.00
C LYS A 245 1.14 21.62 -25.55
N ALA A 246 0.18 21.82 -26.44
CA ALA A 246 -1.24 21.86 -26.11
C ALA A 246 -1.73 20.52 -25.59
N ALA A 247 -1.27 19.38 -26.12
CA ALA A 247 -1.61 18.05 -25.59
C ALA A 247 -0.97 17.79 -24.21
N ILE A 248 0.26 18.25 -24.01
CA ILE A 248 0.97 18.18 -22.73
C ILE A 248 0.31 19.08 -21.68
N LEU A 249 -0.06 20.30 -22.05
CA LEU A 249 -0.75 21.26 -21.20
C LEU A 249 -2.21 20.86 -20.96
N ALA A 250 -2.93 20.33 -21.95
CA ALA A 250 -4.30 19.83 -21.77
C ALA A 250 -4.34 18.58 -20.86
N ASN A 251 -3.33 17.70 -20.95
CA ASN A 251 -3.17 16.63 -19.96
C ASN A 251 -2.71 17.18 -18.61
N ARG A 252 -1.85 18.20 -18.55
CA ARG A 252 -1.48 18.91 -17.31
C ARG A 252 -2.70 19.51 -16.61
N ASP A 253 -3.58 20.17 -17.35
CA ASP A 253 -4.79 20.82 -16.85
C ASP A 253 -5.83 19.76 -16.43
N ARG A 254 -5.89 18.62 -17.13
CA ARG A 254 -6.68 17.46 -16.71
C ARG A 254 -6.08 16.75 -15.48
N ASP A 255 -4.77 16.62 -15.40
CA ASP A 255 -4.05 15.90 -14.34
C ASP A 255 -4.01 16.70 -13.03
N GLU A 256 -3.88 18.03 -13.12
CA GLU A 256 -3.99 18.93 -11.95
C GLU A 256 -5.40 18.89 -11.35
N LEU A 257 -6.44 18.79 -12.20
CA LEU A 257 -7.84 18.73 -11.76
C LEU A 257 -8.29 17.33 -11.30
N THR A 258 -7.62 16.26 -11.73
CA THR A 258 -7.99 14.86 -11.40
C THR A 258 -7.32 14.34 -10.13
N ARG A 259 -6.52 15.16 -9.44
CA ARG A 259 -5.87 14.81 -8.17
C ARG A 259 -6.27 15.76 -7.03
N PRO A 260 -7.56 15.85 -6.69
CA PRO A 260 -8.00 16.68 -5.58
C PRO A 260 -7.32 16.26 -4.27
N TYR A 261 -7.05 17.24 -3.42
CA TYR A 261 -6.60 17.01 -2.05
C TYR A 261 -7.83 16.68 -1.19
N LEU A 262 -8.20 15.40 -1.10
CA LEU A 262 -9.43 14.95 -0.45
C LEU A 262 -9.41 15.24 1.05
N LEU A 263 -10.32 16.12 1.50
CA LEU A 263 -10.47 16.54 2.89
C LEU A 263 -11.79 16.02 3.49
N PRO A 264 -11.93 16.00 4.83
CA PRO A 264 -13.21 15.75 5.49
C PRO A 264 -14.31 16.68 4.97
N MET A 265 -15.54 16.20 4.88
CA MET A 265 -16.69 17.00 4.48
C MET A 265 -17.15 17.87 5.66
N ILE A 266 -17.66 19.06 5.37
CA ILE A 266 -18.27 19.99 6.34
C ILE A 266 -19.80 19.92 6.33
N ALA A 267 -20.35 18.94 5.60
CA ALA A 267 -21.74 18.53 5.58
C ALA A 267 -21.79 16.99 5.50
N PRO A 268 -22.90 16.34 5.88
CA PRO A 268 -23.05 14.89 5.75
C PRO A 268 -22.72 14.40 4.32
N PRO A 269 -22.22 13.16 4.13
CA PRO A 269 -21.91 12.62 2.80
C PRO A 269 -23.12 12.10 2.04
N LEU A 270 -23.07 12.15 0.70
CA LEU A 270 -24.12 11.63 -0.19
C LEU A 270 -24.26 10.13 0.02
N ASP A 271 -25.48 9.68 0.32
CA ASP A 271 -25.74 8.25 0.42
C ASP A 271 -25.38 7.57 -0.88
N TRP A 272 -24.56 6.54 -0.75
CA TRP A 272 -24.23 5.63 -1.83
C TRP A 272 -25.48 4.88 -2.24
N ARG A 273 -25.78 4.96 -3.53
CA ARG A 273 -26.87 4.24 -4.19
C ARG A 273 -26.40 3.70 -5.52
N MET A 274 -27.03 2.62 -5.96
CA MET A 274 -26.88 2.13 -7.32
C MET A 274 -27.84 2.87 -8.23
N GLU A 275 -27.29 3.49 -9.26
CA GLU A 275 -28.04 4.14 -10.32
C GLU A 275 -27.71 3.47 -11.64
N MET A 276 -28.66 3.47 -12.56
CA MET A 276 -28.42 3.11 -13.95
C MET A 276 -28.13 4.38 -14.73
N ASP A 277 -27.00 4.43 -15.42
CA ASP A 277 -26.70 5.57 -16.29
C ASP A 277 -27.50 5.51 -17.61
N ALA A 278 -27.37 6.57 -18.41
CA ALA A 278 -28.07 6.69 -19.68
C ALA A 278 -27.69 5.60 -20.71
N SER A 279 -26.58 4.87 -20.48
CA SER A 279 -26.14 3.75 -21.32
C SER A 279 -26.66 2.39 -20.83
N GLY A 280 -27.46 2.37 -19.76
CA GLY A 280 -27.98 1.13 -19.15
C GLY A 280 -26.99 0.45 -18.20
N LYS A 281 -25.86 1.09 -17.87
CA LYS A 281 -24.85 0.52 -16.97
C LYS A 281 -25.11 0.93 -15.53
N THR A 282 -25.11 -0.04 -14.62
CA THR A 282 -25.18 0.21 -13.18
C THR A 282 -23.88 0.86 -12.70
N ARG A 283 -24.02 1.95 -11.94
CA ARG A 283 -22.92 2.66 -11.29
C ARG A 283 -23.31 3.07 -9.88
N ALA A 284 -22.32 3.11 -8.99
CA ALA A 284 -22.50 3.72 -7.67
C ALA A 284 -22.43 5.25 -7.77
N ALA A 285 -23.30 5.94 -7.04
CA ALA A 285 -23.26 7.40 -6.88
C ALA A 285 -23.43 7.74 -5.40
N GLY A 286 -22.56 8.59 -4.85
CA GLY A 286 -22.52 8.94 -3.43
C GLY A 286 -21.18 9.55 -3.01
N GLY A 287 -20.98 9.70 -1.69
CA GLY A 287 -19.79 10.28 -1.09
C GLY A 287 -19.80 11.81 -1.13
N TYR A 288 -18.92 12.41 -1.92
CA TYR A 288 -18.83 13.86 -2.06
C TYR A 288 -19.93 14.44 -2.96
N VAL A 289 -20.20 15.76 -2.85
CA VAL A 289 -21.26 16.45 -3.59
C VAL A 289 -20.90 16.66 -5.07
N LEU A 290 -19.66 17.06 -5.34
CA LEU A 290 -19.12 17.33 -6.68
C LEU A 290 -18.07 16.29 -7.09
N LEU A 291 -17.20 15.88 -6.17
CA LEU A 291 -16.08 14.99 -6.46
C LEU A 291 -16.55 13.55 -6.70
N LYS A 292 -16.38 13.07 -7.93
CA LYS A 292 -16.72 11.68 -8.29
C LYS A 292 -15.62 10.74 -7.82
N ASN A 293 -16.00 9.75 -7.03
CA ASN A 293 -15.11 8.71 -6.53
C ASN A 293 -15.76 7.34 -6.75
N ASP A 294 -14.93 6.31 -6.90
CA ASP A 294 -15.43 4.94 -6.99
C ASP A 294 -15.83 4.43 -5.60
N LEU A 295 -17.04 3.87 -5.49
CA LEU A 295 -17.49 3.19 -4.27
C LEU A 295 -16.61 1.97 -3.97
N VAL A 296 -16.19 1.22 -4.99
CA VAL A 296 -15.25 0.10 -4.84
C VAL A 296 -13.95 0.49 -5.50
N ARG A 297 -12.92 0.81 -4.70
CA ARG A 297 -11.61 1.14 -5.25
C ARG A 297 -10.91 -0.11 -5.78
N HIS A 298 -10.20 0.09 -6.88
CA HIS A 298 -9.39 -0.93 -7.50
C HIS A 298 -7.98 -0.42 -7.81
N SER A 299 -7.07 -1.35 -8.08
CA SER A 299 -5.71 -1.03 -8.54
C SER A 299 -5.60 -1.37 -10.03
N VAL A 300 -4.52 -2.05 -10.43
CA VAL A 300 -4.35 -2.56 -11.80
C VAL A 300 -5.45 -3.56 -12.14
N HIS A 301 -5.86 -4.39 -11.18
CA HIS A 301 -6.97 -5.34 -11.37
C HIS A 301 -8.26 -4.77 -10.79
N ARG A 302 -9.34 -4.85 -11.57
CA ARG A 302 -10.65 -4.30 -11.17
C ARG A 302 -11.40 -5.14 -10.13
N HIS A 303 -11.29 -6.46 -10.16
CA HIS A 303 -11.94 -7.35 -9.18
C HIS A 303 -13.44 -7.02 -9.03
N THR A 304 -13.97 -6.99 -7.81
CA THR A 304 -15.36 -6.61 -7.50
C THR A 304 -15.76 -5.25 -8.07
N ALA A 305 -14.83 -4.31 -8.29
CA ALA A 305 -15.16 -3.01 -8.88
C ALA A 305 -15.64 -3.11 -10.34
N ALA A 306 -15.37 -4.22 -11.04
CA ALA A 306 -15.93 -4.48 -12.36
C ALA A 306 -17.42 -4.87 -12.32
N HIS A 307 -17.91 -5.29 -11.14
CA HIS A 307 -19.24 -5.86 -10.92
C HIS A 307 -19.97 -5.16 -9.76
N PRO A 308 -20.19 -3.83 -9.84
CA PRO A 308 -20.85 -3.08 -8.77
C PRO A 308 -22.28 -3.57 -8.47
N GLU A 309 -22.94 -4.23 -9.43
CA GLU A 309 -24.23 -4.90 -9.26
C GLU A 309 -24.20 -6.03 -8.21
N GLY A 310 -23.02 -6.56 -7.89
CA GLY A 310 -22.83 -7.58 -6.86
C GLY A 310 -22.90 -7.04 -5.44
N LEU A 311 -22.93 -5.73 -5.22
CA LEU A 311 -23.06 -5.15 -3.88
C LEU A 311 -24.49 -5.29 -3.34
N SER A 312 -24.61 -5.79 -2.11
CA SER A 312 -25.91 -5.95 -1.47
C SER A 312 -26.43 -4.62 -0.90
N GLN A 313 -27.76 -4.53 -0.74
CA GLN A 313 -28.38 -3.40 -0.03
C GLN A 313 -27.92 -3.32 1.43
N ALA A 314 -27.53 -4.44 2.04
CA ALA A 314 -26.96 -4.45 3.39
C ALA A 314 -25.59 -3.76 3.42
N ALA A 315 -24.72 -4.01 2.44
CA ALA A 315 -23.44 -3.32 2.32
C ALA A 315 -23.63 -1.81 2.14
N LEU A 316 -24.56 -1.39 1.26
CA LEU A 316 -24.87 0.04 1.04
C LEU A 316 -25.41 0.73 2.30
N ARG A 317 -26.34 0.10 3.03
CA ARG A 317 -26.84 0.64 4.29
C ARG A 317 -25.74 0.80 5.33
N ALA A 318 -24.84 -0.18 5.44
CA ALA A 318 -23.76 -0.14 6.41
C ALA A 318 -22.79 1.02 6.12
N ILE A 319 -22.31 1.16 4.87
CA ILE A 319 -21.37 2.24 4.53
C ILE A 319 -22.01 3.62 4.67
N ASN A 320 -23.29 3.76 4.31
CA ASN A 320 -24.04 5.00 4.52
C ASN A 320 -24.19 5.35 6.01
N SER A 321 -24.44 4.35 6.87
CA SER A 321 -24.51 4.55 8.31
C SER A 321 -23.17 4.96 8.91
N VAL A 322 -22.06 4.33 8.48
CA VAL A 322 -20.71 4.67 8.96
C VAL A 322 -20.33 6.08 8.53
N GLN A 323 -20.49 6.44 7.25
CA GLN A 323 -20.11 7.76 6.75
C GLN A 323 -20.99 8.90 7.29
N ALA A 324 -22.21 8.59 7.76
CA ALA A 324 -23.11 9.55 8.40
C ALA A 324 -22.67 9.95 9.81
N THR A 325 -21.71 9.23 10.42
CA THR A 325 -21.17 9.55 11.75
C THR A 325 -20.54 10.94 11.75
N PRO A 326 -21.05 11.90 12.56
CA PRO A 326 -20.48 13.23 12.66
C PRO A 326 -19.29 13.22 13.64
N TRP A 327 -18.19 13.82 13.22
CA TRP A 327 -16.94 13.95 13.98
C TRP A 327 -16.65 15.41 14.29
N ARG A 328 -15.82 15.67 15.29
CA ARG A 328 -15.31 17.01 15.60
C ARG A 328 -13.83 16.93 15.96
N ILE A 329 -13.11 18.03 15.74
CA ILE A 329 -11.71 18.16 16.16
C ILE A 329 -11.64 18.27 17.69
N ASN A 330 -10.84 17.41 18.31
CA ASN A 330 -10.53 17.48 19.73
C ASN A 330 -9.50 18.60 19.98
N GLY A 331 -9.99 19.76 20.41
CA GLY A 331 -9.18 20.96 20.65
C GLY A 331 -8.04 20.73 21.65
N PHE A 332 -8.28 19.97 22.73
CA PHE A 332 -7.27 19.69 23.74
C PHE A 332 -6.06 18.93 23.14
N ILE A 333 -6.32 17.94 22.29
CA ILE A 333 -5.26 17.17 21.63
C ILE A 333 -4.52 18.02 20.60
N LEU A 334 -5.26 18.84 19.83
CA LEU A 334 -4.66 19.76 18.86
C LEU A 334 -3.71 20.76 19.53
N GLU A 335 -4.18 21.43 20.59
CA GLU A 335 -3.41 22.41 21.35
C GLU A 335 -2.18 21.76 22.02
N THR A 336 -2.34 20.56 22.59
CA THR A 336 -1.21 19.82 23.18
C THR A 336 -0.16 19.47 22.11
N ALA A 337 -0.59 18.98 20.94
CA ALA A 337 0.33 18.65 19.85
C ALA A 337 1.05 19.89 19.31
N GLN A 338 0.36 21.03 19.20
CA GLN A 338 0.96 22.31 18.80
C GLN A 338 1.95 22.84 19.85
N ALA A 339 1.61 22.74 21.13
CA ALA A 339 2.51 23.14 22.23
C ALA A 339 3.77 22.27 22.27
N MET A 340 3.62 20.94 22.09
CA MET A 340 4.75 20.01 21.99
C MET A 340 5.61 20.28 20.75
N LEU A 341 5.00 20.65 19.62
CA LEU A 341 5.73 21.06 18.40
C LEU A 341 6.53 22.34 18.68
N ALA A 342 5.93 23.35 19.33
CA ALA A 342 6.60 24.60 19.67
C ALA A 342 7.75 24.42 20.69
N ALA A 343 7.68 23.37 21.51
CA ALA A 343 8.70 22.99 22.49
C ALA A 343 9.76 22.02 21.92
N ASP A 344 9.72 21.69 20.62
CA ASP A 344 10.59 20.68 20.00
C ASP A 344 10.60 19.34 20.78
N HIS A 345 9.44 18.91 21.28
CA HIS A 345 9.34 17.70 22.10
C HIS A 345 9.69 16.43 21.29
N PRO A 346 10.45 15.46 21.84
CA PRO A 346 10.91 14.26 21.10
C PRO A 346 9.81 13.35 20.54
N MET A 347 8.61 13.44 21.10
CA MET A 347 7.43 12.70 20.64
C MET A 347 6.90 13.22 19.29
N ILE A 348 7.22 14.46 18.93
CA ILE A 348 6.84 15.05 17.66
C ILE A 348 7.88 14.68 16.60
N PRO A 349 7.48 14.13 15.43
CA PRO A 349 8.43 13.82 14.37
C PRO A 349 9.18 15.06 13.89
N GLN A 350 10.51 15.06 14.05
CA GLN A 350 11.38 16.14 13.61
C GLN A 350 12.21 15.73 12.40
N TYR A 351 12.39 16.66 11.45
CA TYR A 351 13.32 16.45 10.34
C TYR A 351 14.72 16.95 10.69
N ALA A 352 15.50 16.09 11.33
CA ALA A 352 16.92 16.28 11.60
C ALA A 352 17.76 15.28 10.78
N PRO A 353 18.05 15.57 9.48
CA PRO A 353 18.69 14.60 8.60
C PRO A 353 20.10 14.25 9.07
N LYS A 354 20.39 12.95 9.13
CA LYS A 354 21.74 12.45 9.43
C LYS A 354 22.66 12.73 8.23
N ALA A 355 23.84 13.26 8.50
CA ALA A 355 24.85 13.48 7.47
C ALA A 355 25.27 12.14 6.85
N LEU A 356 25.38 12.11 5.52
CA LEU A 356 25.95 10.96 4.84
C LEU A 356 27.45 10.90 5.14
N PRO A 357 28.03 9.70 5.38
CA PRO A 357 29.48 9.58 5.39
C PRO A 357 30.05 10.09 4.07
N PRO A 358 31.24 10.71 4.07
CA PRO A 358 31.85 11.23 2.85
C PRO A 358 31.96 10.12 1.81
N LYS A 359 31.85 10.49 0.53
CA LYS A 359 32.09 9.52 -0.56
C LYS A 359 33.53 9.04 -0.40
N MET A 360 33.69 7.72 -0.21
CA MET A 360 35.01 7.10 -0.15
C MET A 360 35.72 7.30 -1.50
N PRO A 361 37.02 7.61 -1.54
CA PRO A 361 37.77 7.65 -2.78
C PRO A 361 37.61 6.33 -3.54
N ASP A 362 37.50 6.40 -4.87
CA ASP A 362 37.21 5.20 -5.68
C ASP A 362 38.30 4.12 -5.49
N ALA A 363 39.56 4.52 -5.30
CA ALA A 363 40.66 3.60 -5.01
C ALA A 363 40.47 2.83 -3.68
N ASP A 364 40.00 3.49 -2.62
CA ASP A 364 39.76 2.87 -1.31
C ASP A 364 38.51 2.00 -1.34
N PHE A 365 37.48 2.42 -2.09
CA PHE A 365 36.27 1.62 -2.30
C PHE A 365 36.58 0.35 -3.11
N GLU A 366 37.43 0.45 -4.13
CA GLU A 366 37.89 -0.71 -4.88
C GLU A 366 38.85 -1.59 -4.07
N ALA A 367 39.60 -1.03 -3.11
CA ALA A 367 40.45 -1.81 -2.22
C ALA A 367 39.67 -2.61 -1.15
N LEU A 368 38.41 -2.25 -0.89
CA LEU A 368 37.52 -3.06 -0.06
C LEU A 368 37.18 -4.37 -0.78
N GLY A 369 37.23 -5.50 -0.05
CA GLY A 369 36.58 -6.73 -0.51
C GLY A 369 35.06 -6.54 -0.67
N ASP A 370 34.40 -7.46 -1.37
CA ASP A 370 32.97 -7.36 -1.71
C ASP A 370 32.06 -7.12 -0.51
N ASP A 371 32.37 -7.72 0.64
CA ASP A 371 31.61 -7.52 1.88
C ASP A 371 31.82 -6.13 2.49
N GLY A 372 33.02 -5.56 2.38
CA GLY A 372 33.32 -4.20 2.80
C GLY A 372 32.60 -3.15 1.94
N ARG A 373 32.59 -3.34 0.61
CA ARG A 373 31.83 -2.49 -0.33
C ARG A 373 30.34 -2.54 -0.04
N ARG A 374 29.80 -3.75 0.15
CA ARG A 374 28.39 -3.96 0.47
C ARG A 374 28.00 -3.33 1.80
N ALA A 375 28.84 -3.44 2.84
CA ALA A 375 28.61 -2.80 4.13
C ALA A 375 28.60 -1.27 4.01
N TYR A 376 29.55 -0.68 3.29
CA TYR A 376 29.59 0.77 3.03
C TYR A 376 28.33 1.27 2.30
N LEU A 377 27.94 0.60 1.21
CA LEU A 377 26.73 0.95 0.46
C LEU A 377 25.47 0.78 1.31
N LYS A 378 25.39 -0.28 2.12
CA LYS A 378 24.28 -0.52 3.04
C LYS A 378 24.15 0.60 4.08
N THR A 379 25.25 1.01 4.73
CA THR A 379 25.23 2.12 5.69
C THR A 379 24.70 3.41 5.06
N ARG A 380 25.15 3.76 3.84
CA ARG A 380 24.61 4.92 3.12
C ARG A 380 23.12 4.76 2.79
N GLN A 381 22.73 3.59 2.31
CA GLN A 381 21.33 3.29 1.99
C GLN A 381 20.43 3.40 3.23
N ASP A 382 20.88 2.91 4.39
CA ASP A 382 20.15 2.95 5.65
C ASP A 382 20.01 4.40 6.16
N ILE A 383 21.04 5.24 5.99
CA ILE A 383 20.94 6.68 6.28
C ILE A 383 19.93 7.36 5.35
N HIS A 384 19.97 7.09 4.04
CA HIS A 384 19.00 7.64 3.09
C HIS A 384 17.55 7.24 3.44
N LYS A 385 17.34 5.94 3.74
CA LYS A 385 16.03 5.44 4.18
C LYS A 385 15.58 6.12 5.47
N THR A 386 16.47 6.28 6.45
CA THR A 386 16.17 6.95 7.72
C THR A 386 15.79 8.41 7.49
N ASN A 387 16.56 9.16 6.71
CA ASN A 387 16.27 10.56 6.41
C ASN A 387 14.95 10.73 5.64
N SER A 388 14.68 9.88 4.65
CA SER A 388 13.42 9.89 3.91
C SER A 388 12.22 9.56 4.80
N LYS A 389 12.36 8.59 5.72
CA LYS A 389 11.33 8.28 6.70
C LYS A 389 11.07 9.46 7.64
N MET A 390 12.12 10.04 8.24
CA MET A 390 11.97 11.19 9.14
C MET A 390 11.28 12.38 8.45
N PHE A 391 11.65 12.67 7.20
CA PHE A 391 10.98 13.71 6.41
C PHE A 391 9.50 13.39 6.17
N SER A 392 9.19 12.14 5.80
CA SER A 392 7.82 11.70 5.52
C SER A 392 6.94 11.79 6.77
N ASP A 393 7.44 11.28 7.91
CA ASP A 393 6.75 11.30 9.20
C ASP A 393 6.49 12.75 9.66
N ALA A 394 7.48 13.65 9.50
CA ALA A 394 7.33 15.08 9.81
C ALA A 394 6.31 15.78 8.91
N CYS A 395 6.35 15.52 7.60
CA CYS A 395 5.36 16.08 6.68
C CYS A 395 3.95 15.56 6.95
N GLU A 396 3.79 14.28 7.29
CA GLU A 396 2.51 13.69 7.67
C GLU A 396 1.93 14.33 8.93
N PHE A 397 2.76 14.47 9.97
CA PHE A 397 2.37 15.18 11.20
C PHE A 397 1.87 16.60 10.89
N MET A 398 2.65 17.38 10.12
CA MET A 398 2.26 18.75 9.78
C MET A 398 0.97 18.82 8.95
N ARG A 399 0.74 17.87 8.03
CA ARG A 399 -0.53 17.81 7.28
C ARG A 399 -1.71 17.54 8.21
N LYS A 400 -1.60 16.61 9.15
CA LYS A 400 -2.66 16.31 10.14
C LYS A 400 -3.00 17.55 10.97
N ILE A 401 -2.00 18.21 11.54
CA ILE A 401 -2.19 19.40 12.36
C ILE A 401 -2.78 20.55 11.53
N GLY A 402 -2.31 20.76 10.30
CA GLY A 402 -2.87 21.78 9.41
C GLY A 402 -4.35 21.54 9.06
N ILE A 403 -4.74 20.30 8.75
CA ILE A 403 -6.14 19.95 8.49
C ILE A 403 -6.99 20.12 9.76
N ALA A 404 -6.48 19.70 10.91
CA ALA A 404 -7.19 19.85 12.19
C ALA A 404 -7.41 21.33 12.54
N GLU A 405 -6.40 22.18 12.33
CA GLU A 405 -6.48 23.63 12.53
C GLU A 405 -7.52 24.27 11.60
N ASP A 406 -7.55 23.91 10.31
CA ASP A 406 -8.53 24.40 9.34
C ASP A 406 -9.98 24.05 9.73
N LEU A 407 -10.18 22.97 10.48
CA LEU A 407 -11.49 22.40 10.81
C LEU A 407 -11.90 22.58 12.28
N LYS A 408 -11.05 23.16 13.15
CA LYS A 408 -11.27 23.20 14.60
C LYS A 408 -12.55 23.92 15.04
N GLU A 409 -12.95 24.95 14.29
CA GLU A 409 -14.15 25.76 14.55
C GLU A 409 -15.44 25.11 14.01
N ARG A 410 -15.35 23.96 13.33
CA ARG A 410 -16.52 23.25 12.81
C ARG A 410 -17.16 22.43 13.92
N GLU A 411 -18.48 22.59 14.08
CA GLU A 411 -19.26 21.80 15.04
C GLU A 411 -19.29 20.31 14.68
N ALA A 412 -19.30 20.01 13.38
CA ALA A 412 -19.25 18.65 12.85
C ALA A 412 -18.55 18.60 11.48
N ILE A 413 -17.86 17.50 11.24
CA ILE A 413 -17.24 17.08 9.98
C ILE A 413 -17.55 15.60 9.72
N TRP A 414 -17.50 15.18 8.46
CA TRP A 414 -17.83 13.82 8.06
C TRP A 414 -16.78 13.22 7.13
N PHE A 415 -16.73 11.89 7.13
CA PHE A 415 -15.80 11.13 6.32
C PHE A 415 -16.62 10.28 5.33
N PRO A 416 -16.69 10.65 4.03
CA PRO A 416 -17.25 9.75 3.03
C PRO A 416 -16.37 8.51 2.94
N HIS A 417 -16.97 7.32 2.83
CA HIS A 417 -16.25 6.05 2.81
C HIS A 417 -16.33 5.38 1.43
N PHE A 418 -15.38 4.48 1.17
CA PHE A 418 -15.38 3.56 0.04
C PHE A 418 -15.05 2.13 0.51
N PHE A 419 -15.35 1.14 -0.32
CA PHE A 419 -14.95 -0.25 -0.14
C PHE A 419 -13.66 -0.55 -0.91
N ASP A 420 -12.76 -1.36 -0.34
CA ASP A 420 -11.86 -2.14 -1.19
C ASP A 420 -12.65 -3.24 -1.94
N PHE A 421 -12.00 -3.96 -2.85
CA PHE A 421 -12.68 -5.03 -3.60
C PHE A 421 -13.16 -6.21 -2.72
N ARG A 422 -12.74 -6.27 -1.44
CA ARG A 422 -13.12 -7.29 -0.46
C ARG A 422 -14.18 -6.76 0.49
N LEU A 423 -14.75 -5.58 0.24
CA LEU A 423 -15.81 -4.95 1.03
C LEU A 423 -15.38 -4.44 2.41
N ARG A 424 -14.07 -4.27 2.66
CA ARG A 424 -13.61 -3.50 3.83
C ARG A 424 -13.81 -2.01 3.57
N MET A 425 -14.30 -1.28 4.57
CA MET A 425 -14.60 0.15 4.48
C MET A 425 -13.40 1.01 4.88
N TYR A 426 -13.16 2.06 4.10
CA TYR A 426 -12.08 3.02 4.29
C TYR A 426 -12.61 4.44 4.07
N PRO A 427 -12.20 5.44 4.86
CA PRO A 427 -12.52 6.84 4.59
C PRO A 427 -11.84 7.31 3.30
N LEU A 428 -12.48 8.15 2.48
CA LEU A 428 -11.86 8.73 1.28
C LEU A 428 -10.73 9.72 1.63
N PRO A 429 -10.88 10.65 2.60
CA PRO A 429 -9.76 11.41 3.15
C PRO A 429 -8.79 10.49 3.88
N GLN A 430 -7.50 10.63 3.63
CA GLN A 430 -6.46 9.75 4.22
C GLN A 430 -5.47 10.50 5.13
N ASP A 431 -5.23 11.80 4.90
CA ASP A 431 -4.23 12.55 5.67
C ASP A 431 -4.63 12.74 7.16
N LEU A 432 -5.91 13.02 7.43
CA LEU A 432 -6.52 13.00 8.76
C LEU A 432 -7.81 12.18 8.64
N SER A 433 -7.92 11.06 9.35
CA SER A 433 -9.11 10.20 9.29
C SER A 433 -9.32 9.39 10.59
N PRO A 434 -10.55 8.93 10.88
CA PRO A 434 -10.79 8.09 12.06
C PRO A 434 -9.98 6.78 12.05
N GLN A 435 -9.64 6.25 10.87
CA GLN A 435 -8.84 5.03 10.74
C GLN A 435 -7.31 5.29 10.72
N GLY A 436 -6.88 6.53 11.00
CA GLY A 436 -5.46 6.90 11.02
C GLY A 436 -4.69 6.36 12.23
N ASP A 437 -3.49 6.89 12.46
CA ASP A 437 -2.67 6.55 13.62
C ASP A 437 -3.26 7.09 14.94
N GLY A 438 -2.60 6.77 16.07
CA GLY A 438 -3.09 7.16 17.40
C GLY A 438 -3.31 8.67 17.57
N LEU A 439 -2.50 9.52 16.93
CA LEU A 439 -2.72 10.96 16.91
C LEU A 439 -3.98 11.31 16.11
N SER A 440 -4.12 10.76 14.90
CA SER A 440 -5.29 10.99 14.04
C SER A 440 -6.60 10.57 14.73
N GLN A 441 -6.60 9.40 15.40
CA GLN A 441 -7.72 8.89 16.20
C GLN A 441 -8.06 9.77 17.41
N SER A 442 -7.08 10.50 17.96
CA SER A 442 -7.27 11.31 19.17
C SER A 442 -7.64 12.76 18.85
N LEU A 443 -7.19 13.26 17.70
CA LEU A 443 -7.63 14.53 17.13
C LEU A 443 -9.11 14.51 16.73
N LEU A 444 -9.73 13.34 16.65
CA LEU A 444 -11.13 13.16 16.24
C LEU A 444 -11.92 12.53 17.38
N HIS A 445 -13.06 13.13 17.72
CA HIS A 445 -14.07 12.52 18.59
C HIS A 445 -15.47 12.71 17.98
N PHE A 446 -16.50 12.04 18.50
CA PHE A 446 -17.85 12.22 17.97
C PHE A 446 -18.34 13.65 18.21
N ALA A 447 -18.96 14.26 17.20
CA ALA A 447 -19.52 15.61 17.34
C ALA A 447 -20.71 15.61 18.31
N GLU A 448 -21.57 14.60 18.21
CA GLU A 448 -22.68 14.39 19.14
C GLU A 448 -22.18 13.59 20.34
N GLY A 449 -22.37 14.13 21.55
CA GLY A 449 -22.00 13.46 22.79
C GLY A 449 -23.18 12.73 23.43
N LYS A 450 -22.90 11.68 24.20
CA LYS A 450 -23.91 10.95 24.98
C LYS A 450 -23.54 10.91 26.47
N ARG A 451 -24.55 10.94 27.34
CA ARG A 451 -24.34 10.74 28.78
C ARG A 451 -23.73 9.37 29.02
N LEU A 452 -22.66 9.29 29.80
CA LEU A 452 -21.97 8.05 30.11
C LEU A 452 -22.91 7.02 30.75
N GLY A 453 -23.67 7.44 31.77
CA GLY A 453 -24.30 6.50 32.69
C GLY A 453 -23.26 5.67 33.44
N THR A 454 -23.73 4.78 34.33
CA THR A 454 -22.83 3.92 35.13
C THR A 454 -22.01 2.99 34.25
N ARG A 455 -22.63 2.42 33.20
CA ARG A 455 -21.95 1.51 32.26
C ARG A 455 -20.99 2.22 31.32
N GLY A 456 -21.32 3.43 30.84
CA GLY A 456 -20.37 4.19 30.04
C GLY A 456 -19.15 4.63 30.84
N LEU A 457 -19.31 5.00 32.11
CA LEU A 457 -18.16 5.32 32.97
C LEU A 457 -17.24 4.11 33.16
N TYR A 458 -17.82 2.92 33.33
CA TYR A 458 -17.08 1.66 33.36
C TYR A 458 -16.29 1.43 32.06
N TRP A 459 -16.94 1.56 30.90
CA TRP A 459 -16.28 1.33 29.61
C TRP A 459 -15.25 2.39 29.25
N LEU A 460 -15.42 3.64 29.71
CA LEU A 460 -14.42 4.68 29.60
C LEU A 460 -13.15 4.30 30.38
N ALA A 461 -13.29 3.79 31.62
CA ALA A 461 -12.15 3.29 32.38
C ALA A 461 -11.48 2.10 31.69
N VAL A 462 -12.25 1.14 31.18
CA VAL A 462 -11.72 0.00 30.39
C VAL A 462 -10.90 0.48 29.18
N ARG A 463 -11.41 1.47 28.44
CA ARG A 463 -10.69 2.09 27.30
C ARG A 463 -9.36 2.70 27.73
N ILE A 464 -9.37 3.48 28.80
CA ILE A 464 -8.16 4.17 29.31
C ILE A 464 -7.08 3.16 29.71
N ALA A 465 -7.43 2.13 30.47
CA ALA A 465 -6.49 1.08 30.83
C ALA A 465 -5.98 0.30 29.60
N GLY A 466 -6.84 0.05 28.61
CA GLY A 466 -6.46 -0.58 27.35
C GLY A 466 -5.44 0.26 26.57
N ASP A 467 -5.67 1.58 26.46
CA ASP A 467 -4.73 2.53 25.83
C ASP A 467 -3.40 2.63 26.60
N ALA A 468 -3.39 2.28 27.90
CA ALA A 468 -2.20 2.15 28.75
C ALA A 468 -1.49 0.79 28.67
N GLY A 469 -1.93 -0.12 27.80
CA GLY A 469 -1.33 -1.45 27.62
C GLY A 469 -1.83 -2.52 28.59
N GLN A 470 -2.86 -2.24 29.39
CA GLN A 470 -3.47 -3.20 30.33
C GLN A 470 -4.56 -4.06 29.67
N ASP A 471 -4.51 -4.25 28.35
CA ASP A 471 -5.52 -4.95 27.55
C ASP A 471 -5.54 -6.48 27.77
N LYS A 472 -4.61 -7.02 28.57
CA LYS A 472 -4.58 -8.44 28.97
C LYS A 472 -5.32 -8.71 30.27
N LEU A 473 -5.58 -7.69 31.07
CA LEU A 473 -6.34 -7.82 32.30
C LEU A 473 -7.83 -8.04 32.00
N PRO A 474 -8.57 -8.76 32.86
CA PRO A 474 -10.03 -8.75 32.87
C PRO A 474 -10.57 -7.32 32.99
N PHE A 475 -11.78 -7.08 32.49
CA PHE A 475 -12.33 -5.71 32.42
C PHE A 475 -12.44 -5.03 33.79
N ASP A 476 -12.83 -5.76 34.84
CA ASP A 476 -12.94 -5.19 36.18
C ASP A 476 -11.58 -4.77 36.75
N ASP A 477 -10.52 -5.52 36.45
CA ASP A 477 -9.16 -5.17 36.87
C ASP A 477 -8.61 -3.99 36.07
N ARG A 478 -9.02 -3.83 34.81
CA ARG A 478 -8.75 -2.61 34.02
C ARG A 478 -9.39 -1.38 34.67
N VAL A 479 -10.63 -1.50 35.16
CA VAL A 479 -11.30 -0.40 35.87
C VAL A 479 -10.56 -0.07 37.16
N ARG A 480 -10.18 -1.08 37.95
CA ARG A 480 -9.37 -0.87 39.18
C ARG A 480 -8.08 -0.13 38.88
N TRP A 481 -7.37 -0.51 37.82
CA TRP A 481 -6.14 0.16 37.41
C TRP A 481 -6.34 1.67 37.18
N VAL A 482 -7.44 2.08 36.52
CA VAL A 482 -7.75 3.51 36.32
C VAL A 482 -8.02 4.22 37.64
N LEU A 483 -8.76 3.59 38.55
CA LEU A 483 -9.06 4.15 39.87
C LEU A 483 -7.78 4.32 40.71
N ASP A 484 -6.89 3.33 40.68
CA ASP A 484 -5.61 3.36 41.40
C ASP A 484 -4.67 4.46 40.88
N HIS A 485 -4.80 4.84 39.60
CA HIS A 485 -4.00 5.89 38.95
C HIS A 485 -4.77 7.20 38.74
N GLU A 486 -5.97 7.36 39.31
CA GLU A 486 -6.87 8.47 39.02
C GLU A 486 -6.22 9.84 39.23
N SER A 487 -5.46 10.00 40.33
CA SER A 487 -4.76 11.26 40.61
C SER A 487 -3.70 11.61 39.55
N GLN A 488 -3.00 10.61 39.01
CA GLN A 488 -2.01 10.81 37.95
C GLN A 488 -2.71 11.14 36.61
N ILE A 489 -3.82 10.46 36.31
CA ILE A 489 -4.65 10.71 35.14
C ILE A 489 -5.16 12.16 35.13
N ILE A 490 -5.67 12.64 36.27
CA ILE A 490 -6.15 14.01 36.42
C ILE A 490 -4.99 15.02 36.28
N ALA A 491 -3.82 14.73 36.85
CA ALA A 491 -2.64 15.60 36.71
C ALA A 491 -2.17 15.71 35.25
N VAL A 492 -2.13 14.59 34.53
CA VAL A 492 -1.86 14.55 33.08
C VAL A 492 -2.84 15.40 32.29
N ALA A 493 -4.13 15.29 32.57
CA ALA A 493 -5.16 16.05 31.87
C ALA A 493 -5.07 17.56 32.13
N ALA A 494 -4.60 17.97 33.32
CA ALA A 494 -4.47 19.37 33.71
C ALA A 494 -3.24 20.04 33.08
N ASP A 495 -2.10 19.34 33.01
CA ASP A 495 -0.88 19.83 32.36
C ASP A 495 -0.10 18.65 31.74
N PRO A 496 -0.39 18.32 30.46
CA PRO A 496 0.24 17.18 29.80
C PRO A 496 1.71 17.42 29.43
N LEU A 497 2.18 18.67 29.42
CA LEU A 497 3.59 18.99 29.16
C LEU A 497 4.45 18.81 30.41
N ALA A 498 3.91 19.15 31.59
CA ALA A 498 4.61 18.93 32.86
C ALA A 498 4.54 17.47 33.33
N ASN A 499 3.44 16.77 33.03
CA ASN A 499 3.21 15.38 33.47
C ASN A 499 3.34 14.41 32.30
N THR A 500 4.56 14.01 31.94
CA THR A 500 4.84 13.26 30.70
C THR A 500 4.55 11.75 30.78
N TRP A 501 4.00 11.24 31.89
CA TRP A 501 3.72 9.81 32.08
C TRP A 501 2.87 9.20 30.96
N TRP A 502 1.95 9.98 30.38
CA TRP A 502 1.13 9.54 29.26
C TRP A 502 1.93 9.22 27.98
N THR A 503 3.12 9.80 27.81
CA THR A 503 3.97 9.59 26.62
C THR A 503 4.63 8.20 26.61
N GLU A 504 4.67 7.53 27.76
CA GLU A 504 5.29 6.22 27.97
C GLU A 504 4.30 5.05 27.79
N GLN A 505 3.02 5.35 27.59
CA GLN A 505 1.95 4.36 27.44
C GLN A 505 1.94 3.71 26.05
N ASP A 506 1.28 2.56 25.89
CA ASP A 506 1.20 1.83 24.63
C ASP A 506 0.55 2.64 23.48
N SER A 507 -0.49 3.43 23.80
CA SER A 507 -1.16 4.33 22.86
C SER A 507 -1.26 5.76 23.41
N PRO A 508 -0.14 6.52 23.43
CA PRO A 508 -0.02 7.76 24.19
C PRO A 508 -1.11 8.79 23.91
N TRP A 509 -1.36 9.12 22.65
CA TRP A 509 -2.36 10.14 22.27
C TRP A 509 -3.78 9.72 22.65
N ARG A 510 -4.12 8.43 22.49
CA ARG A 510 -5.45 7.90 22.83
C ARG A 510 -5.66 7.86 24.33
N PHE A 511 -4.61 7.50 25.06
CA PHE A 511 -4.56 7.54 26.52
C PHE A 511 -4.74 8.97 27.02
N LEU A 512 -4.01 9.94 26.46
CA LEU A 512 -4.15 11.36 26.81
C LEU A 512 -5.57 11.87 26.56
N ALA A 513 -6.19 11.52 25.43
CA ALA A 513 -7.59 11.86 25.16
C ALA A 513 -8.52 11.25 26.23
N GLY A 514 -8.28 10.00 26.61
CA GLY A 514 -9.00 9.33 27.69
C GLY A 514 -8.81 9.98 29.05
N CYS A 515 -7.59 10.42 29.39
CA CYS A 515 -7.29 11.15 30.62
C CYS A 515 -8.07 12.45 30.69
N HIS A 516 -8.10 13.20 29.58
CA HIS A 516 -8.86 14.45 29.49
C HIS A 516 -10.35 14.22 29.73
N GLU A 517 -10.93 13.23 29.06
CA GLU A 517 -12.35 12.89 29.21
C GLU A 517 -12.69 12.41 30.63
N TRP A 518 -11.82 11.60 31.23
CA TRP A 518 -11.97 11.14 32.62
C TRP A 518 -11.91 12.30 33.62
N ALA A 519 -10.94 13.20 33.46
CA ALA A 519 -10.80 14.36 34.33
C ALA A 519 -12.03 15.28 34.24
N GLN A 520 -12.59 15.49 33.04
CA GLN A 520 -13.83 16.22 32.87
C GLN A 520 -15.01 15.54 33.58
N ALA A 521 -15.16 14.21 33.42
CA ALA A 521 -16.20 13.46 34.13
C ALA A 521 -16.03 13.53 35.65
N HIS A 522 -14.81 13.49 36.15
CA HIS A 522 -14.49 13.58 37.58
C HIS A 522 -14.95 14.92 38.20
N THR A 523 -14.96 16.03 37.44
CA THR A 523 -15.46 17.33 37.94
C THR A 523 -16.94 17.33 38.35
N TYR A 524 -17.72 16.36 37.88
CA TYR A 524 -19.13 16.17 38.27
C TYR A 524 -19.27 15.51 39.66
N GLY A 525 -18.16 15.11 40.30
CA GLY A 525 -18.12 14.46 41.60
C GLY A 525 -18.93 13.15 41.61
N GLY A 526 -19.78 12.96 42.61
CA GLY A 526 -20.67 11.79 42.70
C GLY A 526 -21.68 11.63 41.54
N ARG A 527 -21.67 12.53 40.56
CA ARG A 527 -22.50 12.50 39.35
C ARG A 527 -21.69 12.33 38.06
N ALA A 528 -20.49 11.77 38.12
CA ALA A 528 -19.66 11.49 36.92
C ALA A 528 -20.42 10.74 35.80
N ALA A 529 -21.39 9.89 36.15
CA ALA A 529 -22.27 9.21 35.18
C ALA A 529 -23.15 10.16 34.35
N ASP A 530 -23.40 11.40 34.80
CA ASP A 530 -24.17 12.40 34.05
C ASP A 530 -23.35 13.12 32.97
N PHE A 531 -22.02 12.97 32.99
CA PHE A 531 -21.11 13.60 32.04
C PHE A 531 -21.44 13.15 30.61
N VAL A 532 -21.47 14.11 29.69
CA VAL A 532 -21.71 13.89 28.26
C VAL A 532 -20.36 13.66 27.60
N SER A 533 -20.08 12.41 27.24
CA SER A 533 -18.84 12.01 26.61
C SER A 533 -18.95 11.98 25.09
N HIS A 534 -17.85 12.33 24.43
CA HIS A 534 -17.71 12.35 22.97
C HIS A 534 -16.75 11.26 22.47
N LEU A 535 -16.00 10.61 23.36
CA LEU A 535 -15.02 9.60 22.97
C LEU A 535 -15.68 8.29 22.55
N SER A 536 -15.17 7.74 21.47
CA SER A 536 -15.44 6.36 21.08
C SER A 536 -14.69 5.39 21.99
N VAL A 537 -15.35 4.31 22.38
CA VAL A 537 -14.75 3.15 23.05
C VAL A 537 -14.71 1.98 22.06
N PRO A 538 -13.56 1.69 21.43
CA PRO A 538 -13.41 0.56 20.52
C PRO A 538 -13.28 -0.77 21.27
N MET A 539 -13.86 -1.82 20.68
CA MET A 539 -13.69 -3.22 21.09
C MET A 539 -12.97 -3.96 19.95
N ASP A 540 -11.84 -4.59 20.23
CA ASP A 540 -10.98 -5.22 19.23
C ASP A 540 -11.19 -6.74 19.18
N GLY A 541 -11.25 -7.30 17.97
CA GLY A 541 -11.32 -8.75 17.76
C GLY A 541 -10.06 -9.48 18.23
N SER A 542 -10.22 -10.60 18.92
CA SER A 542 -9.10 -11.43 19.40
C SER A 542 -8.48 -12.28 18.27
N VAL A 543 -7.67 -11.63 17.42
CA VAL A 543 -7.07 -12.21 16.20
C VAL A 543 -8.15 -12.60 15.19
N ASN A 544 -8.84 -11.58 14.64
CA ASN A 544 -10.13 -11.78 13.96
C ASN A 544 -10.08 -12.79 12.81
N GLY A 545 -9.01 -12.81 12.00
CA GLY A 545 -8.83 -13.82 10.97
C GLY A 545 -8.86 -15.27 11.50
N CYS A 546 -8.23 -15.52 12.65
CA CYS A 546 -8.27 -16.83 13.31
C CYS A 546 -9.64 -17.12 13.95
N GLN A 547 -10.36 -16.10 14.43
CA GLN A 547 -11.73 -16.24 14.91
C GLN A 547 -12.65 -16.73 13.79
N HIS A 548 -12.59 -16.10 12.61
CA HIS A 548 -13.35 -16.51 11.43
C HIS A 548 -13.02 -17.94 10.99
N LEU A 549 -11.74 -18.32 10.95
CA LEU A 549 -11.33 -19.70 10.63
C LEU A 549 -11.85 -20.71 11.66
N SER A 550 -11.78 -20.39 12.96
CA SER A 550 -12.23 -21.27 14.03
C SER A 550 -13.74 -21.48 14.00
N MET A 551 -14.52 -20.42 13.75
CA MET A 551 -15.99 -20.50 13.61
C MET A 551 -16.41 -21.26 12.34
N MET A 552 -15.75 -21.00 11.21
CA MET A 552 -16.00 -21.72 9.96
C MET A 552 -15.72 -23.22 10.11
N GLY A 553 -14.57 -23.56 10.70
CA GLY A 553 -14.13 -24.93 10.90
C GLY A 553 -14.71 -25.65 12.12
N ARG A 554 -15.49 -24.98 12.97
CA ARG A 554 -15.94 -25.49 14.29
C ARG A 554 -14.79 -26.08 15.12
N ASP A 555 -13.65 -25.39 15.11
CA ASP A 555 -12.41 -25.82 15.77
C ASP A 555 -12.48 -25.54 17.29
N PRO A 556 -12.57 -26.56 18.16
CA PRO A 556 -12.67 -26.35 19.60
C PRO A 556 -11.39 -25.79 20.24
N ILE A 557 -10.22 -26.05 19.65
CA ILE A 557 -8.91 -25.60 20.15
C ILE A 557 -8.68 -24.16 19.71
N GLY A 558 -8.86 -23.89 18.42
CA GLY A 558 -8.78 -22.54 17.84
C GLY A 558 -9.78 -21.60 18.49
N ALA A 559 -11.05 -22.02 18.65
CA ALA A 559 -12.09 -21.20 19.28
C ALA A 559 -11.77 -20.86 20.75
N ALA A 560 -11.12 -21.77 21.49
CA ALA A 560 -10.62 -21.47 22.84
C ALA A 560 -9.50 -20.43 22.79
N ALA A 561 -8.51 -20.62 21.91
CA ALA A 561 -7.33 -19.77 21.80
C ALA A 561 -7.64 -18.35 21.31
N THR A 562 -8.71 -18.17 20.53
CA THR A 562 -9.16 -16.88 19.98
C THR A 562 -10.35 -16.27 20.74
N ASN A 563 -10.62 -16.74 21.96
CA ASN A 563 -11.72 -16.25 22.80
C ASN A 563 -13.12 -16.33 22.16
N CYS A 564 -13.34 -17.25 21.22
CA CYS A 564 -14.68 -17.53 20.70
C CYS A 564 -15.51 -18.34 21.70
N ARG A 565 -14.86 -19.03 22.64
CA ARG A 565 -15.49 -19.83 23.70
C ARG A 565 -15.73 -19.03 24.97
N ASN A 566 -16.72 -19.47 25.75
CA ASN A 566 -17.04 -18.86 27.04
C ASN A 566 -16.13 -19.43 28.13
N LEU A 567 -14.96 -18.83 28.30
CA LEU A 567 -13.95 -19.21 29.29
C LEU A 567 -13.79 -18.09 30.33
N PRO A 568 -13.47 -18.42 31.60
CA PRO A 568 -13.33 -17.42 32.66
C PRO A 568 -12.14 -16.48 32.45
N ASP A 569 -11.08 -16.97 31.79
CA ASP A 569 -9.86 -16.22 31.55
C ASP A 569 -9.71 -15.88 30.07
N ARG A 570 -9.27 -14.64 29.80
CA ARG A 570 -8.87 -14.20 28.46
C ARG A 570 -7.66 -14.99 27.99
N ARG A 571 -7.75 -15.61 26.81
CA ARG A 571 -6.64 -16.30 26.14
C ARG A 571 -5.85 -15.35 25.26
N ASP A 572 -4.55 -15.62 25.13
CA ASP A 572 -3.65 -14.93 24.20
C ASP A 572 -3.03 -15.97 23.26
N LEU A 573 -3.59 -16.09 22.05
CA LEU A 573 -3.09 -17.00 21.01
C LEU A 573 -1.60 -16.78 20.71
N TYR A 574 -1.12 -15.54 20.73
CA TYR A 574 0.29 -15.25 20.45
C TYR A 574 1.20 -15.81 21.54
N GLN A 575 0.82 -15.66 22.81
CA GLN A 575 1.57 -16.26 23.91
C GLN A 575 1.52 -17.79 23.82
N ALA A 576 0.34 -18.36 23.55
CA ALA A 576 0.17 -19.82 23.43
C ALA A 576 1.01 -20.43 22.28
N VAL A 577 1.17 -19.72 21.17
CA VAL A 577 2.09 -20.12 20.09
C VAL A 577 3.54 -19.92 20.50
N ALA A 578 3.89 -18.81 21.16
CA ALA A 578 5.25 -18.55 21.64
C ALA A 578 5.71 -19.64 22.63
N ASP A 579 4.84 -20.12 23.51
CA ASP A 579 5.15 -21.18 24.46
C ASP A 579 5.42 -22.52 23.76
N ARG A 580 4.64 -22.87 22.73
CA ARG A 580 4.87 -24.06 21.88
C ARG A 580 6.17 -23.96 21.10
N VAL A 581 6.43 -22.79 20.51
CA VAL A 581 7.69 -22.50 19.80
C VAL A 581 8.87 -22.65 20.75
N LYS A 582 8.78 -22.09 21.96
CA LYS A 582 9.81 -22.20 22.98
C LYS A 582 10.07 -23.65 23.36
N ALA A 583 9.03 -24.44 23.65
CA ALA A 583 9.18 -25.87 23.96
C ALA A 583 9.88 -26.63 22.82
N ARG A 584 9.55 -26.30 21.56
CA ARG A 584 10.20 -26.89 20.39
C ARG A 584 11.67 -26.46 20.24
N VAL A 585 11.98 -25.19 20.52
CA VAL A 585 13.37 -24.68 20.55
C VAL A 585 14.18 -25.42 21.62
N ASP A 586 13.63 -25.55 22.83
CA ASP A 586 14.32 -26.20 23.94
C ASP A 586 14.56 -27.70 23.66
N ALA A 587 13.59 -28.39 23.04
CA ALA A 587 13.75 -29.80 22.62
C ALA A 587 14.76 -29.97 21.47
N ASP A 588 14.72 -29.11 20.45
CA ASP A 588 15.67 -29.15 19.33
C ASP A 588 17.10 -28.83 19.79
N ASP A 589 17.28 -27.90 20.73
CA ASP A 589 18.58 -27.55 21.35
C ASP A 589 19.16 -28.74 22.14
N ALA A 590 18.32 -29.42 22.91
CA ALA A 590 18.67 -30.65 23.62
C ALA A 590 19.02 -31.83 22.68
N GLY A 591 18.81 -31.68 21.36
CA GLY A 591 19.09 -32.70 20.36
C GLY A 591 18.05 -33.82 20.32
N GLU A 592 16.85 -33.58 20.85
CA GLU A 592 15.76 -34.54 20.83
C GLU A 592 15.25 -34.77 19.40
N GLY A 593 14.69 -35.97 19.15
CA GLY A 593 14.15 -36.33 17.84
C GLY A 593 15.23 -36.40 16.74
N ASP A 594 14.98 -35.73 15.61
CA ASP A 594 15.90 -35.70 14.46
C ASP A 594 16.79 -34.44 14.42
N ALA A 595 16.74 -33.57 15.45
CA ALA A 595 17.30 -32.23 15.43
C ALA A 595 18.81 -32.16 15.13
N ALA A 596 19.58 -33.15 15.61
CA ALA A 596 21.02 -33.27 15.35
C ALA A 596 21.35 -33.61 13.88
N THR A 597 20.37 -34.12 13.12
CA THR A 597 20.54 -34.54 11.72
C THR A 597 19.73 -33.70 10.73
N ARG A 598 18.63 -33.10 11.18
CA ARG A 598 17.74 -32.25 10.39
C ARG A 598 18.41 -30.92 10.06
N LYS A 599 18.67 -30.67 8.78
CA LYS A 599 19.30 -29.42 8.30
C LYS A 599 18.27 -28.34 7.98
N ILE A 600 18.60 -27.09 8.27
CA ILE A 600 17.78 -25.92 7.94
C ILE A 600 18.15 -25.38 6.55
N GLY A 601 17.49 -25.93 5.54
CA GLY A 601 17.83 -25.72 4.13
C GLY A 601 18.77 -26.81 3.60
N LYS A 602 18.93 -26.87 2.27
CA LYS A 602 19.58 -27.98 1.56
C LYS A 602 21.00 -28.30 2.06
N ASP A 603 21.76 -27.26 2.43
CA ASP A 603 23.14 -27.36 2.94
C ASP A 603 23.35 -26.54 4.24
N GLY A 604 22.27 -26.31 4.99
CA GLY A 604 22.31 -25.43 6.17
C GLY A 604 22.78 -26.11 7.46
N PRO A 605 22.95 -25.32 8.53
CA PRO A 605 23.23 -25.85 9.87
C PRO A 605 22.09 -26.78 10.34
N THR A 606 22.40 -27.64 11.31
CA THR A 606 21.40 -28.53 11.92
C THR A 606 20.38 -27.71 12.73
N ALA A 607 19.18 -28.25 12.91
CA ALA A 607 18.13 -27.62 13.70
C ALA A 607 18.62 -27.36 15.13
N GLN A 608 19.40 -28.28 15.70
CA GLN A 608 20.02 -28.10 17.02
C GLN A 608 20.92 -26.84 17.09
N VAL A 609 21.84 -26.67 16.12
CA VAL A 609 22.74 -25.50 16.08
C VAL A 609 21.96 -24.19 15.99
N VAL A 610 20.86 -24.19 15.25
CA VAL A 610 20.03 -23.00 15.07
C VAL A 610 19.12 -22.75 16.28
N ALA A 611 18.58 -23.79 16.89
CA ALA A 611 17.74 -23.71 18.09
C ALA A 611 18.51 -23.10 19.27
N ALA A 612 19.78 -23.48 19.46
CA ALA A 612 20.67 -22.89 20.46
C ALA A 612 20.74 -21.34 20.40
N LEU A 613 20.57 -20.74 19.21
CA LEU A 613 20.60 -19.29 19.02
C LEU A 613 19.32 -18.57 19.47
N TRP A 614 18.25 -19.34 19.71
CA TRP A 614 16.92 -18.87 20.08
C TRP A 614 16.54 -19.17 21.53
N VAL A 615 17.29 -20.03 22.22
CA VAL A 615 17.08 -20.34 23.65
C VAL A 615 17.03 -19.05 24.46
N GLY A 616 15.97 -18.89 25.26
CA GLY A 616 15.73 -17.70 26.07
C GLY A 616 15.36 -16.41 25.31
N ARG A 617 15.23 -16.45 23.98
CA ARG A 617 14.92 -15.27 23.13
C ARG A 617 13.54 -15.31 22.49
N VAL A 618 12.84 -16.45 22.54
CA VAL A 618 11.47 -16.58 22.04
C VAL A 618 10.50 -15.83 22.96
N SER A 619 9.72 -14.93 22.38
CA SER A 619 8.72 -14.14 23.10
C SER A 619 7.43 -14.02 22.28
N ARG A 620 6.36 -13.53 22.92
CA ARG A 620 5.11 -13.16 22.24
C ARG A 620 5.35 -12.26 21.01
N ASN A 621 6.25 -11.27 21.13
CA ASN A 621 6.55 -10.34 20.04
C ASN A 621 7.21 -11.05 18.85
N THR A 622 8.06 -12.05 19.10
CA THR A 622 8.74 -12.85 18.07
C THR A 622 7.74 -13.53 17.12
N VAL A 623 6.58 -13.96 17.63
CA VAL A 623 5.58 -14.73 16.86
C VAL A 623 4.38 -13.89 16.41
N LYS A 624 4.07 -12.79 17.10
CA LYS A 624 2.84 -11.99 16.91
C LYS A 624 2.55 -11.67 15.46
N ARG A 625 3.50 -11.05 14.75
CA ARG A 625 3.30 -10.61 13.36
C ARG A 625 3.04 -11.77 12.41
N ALA A 626 3.75 -12.89 12.58
CA ALA A 626 3.59 -14.08 11.75
C ALA A 626 2.23 -14.74 11.97
N VAL A 627 1.83 -14.94 13.23
CA VAL A 627 0.53 -15.51 13.59
C VAL A 627 -0.62 -14.63 13.09
N MET A 628 -0.55 -13.32 13.33
CA MET A 628 -1.57 -12.34 12.93
C MET A 628 -1.80 -12.29 11.41
N THR A 629 -0.75 -12.53 10.62
CA THR A 629 -0.80 -12.40 9.14
C THR A 629 -1.04 -13.73 8.43
N THR A 630 -1.02 -14.86 9.15
CA THR A 630 -1.23 -16.20 8.57
C THR A 630 -2.63 -16.39 7.97
N PRO A 631 -3.73 -16.03 8.67
CA PRO A 631 -5.08 -16.04 8.07
C PRO A 631 -5.19 -15.15 6.83
N TYR A 632 -4.28 -14.19 6.68
CA TYR A 632 -4.20 -13.26 5.57
C TYR A 632 -3.17 -13.67 4.51
N GLY A 633 -2.80 -14.95 4.46
CA GLY A 633 -2.04 -15.55 3.37
C GLY A 633 -0.58 -15.17 3.31
N VAL A 634 0.05 -14.77 4.42
CA VAL A 634 1.50 -14.60 4.45
C VAL A 634 2.20 -15.91 4.06
N THR A 635 3.22 -15.81 3.22
CA THR A 635 4.00 -16.96 2.80
C THR A 635 5.09 -17.32 3.82
N THR A 636 5.62 -18.53 3.75
CA THR A 636 6.79 -18.95 4.54
C THR A 636 7.98 -18.01 4.36
N ARG A 637 8.20 -17.54 3.12
CA ARG A 637 9.18 -16.51 2.82
C ARG A 637 8.87 -15.20 3.55
N GLY A 638 7.62 -14.76 3.54
CA GLY A 638 7.19 -13.55 4.25
C GLY A 638 7.44 -13.62 5.76
N ILE A 639 7.12 -14.75 6.41
CA ILE A 639 7.41 -14.95 7.84
C ILE A 639 8.92 -14.92 8.11
N THR A 640 9.73 -15.53 7.23
CA THR A 640 11.20 -15.47 7.34
C THR A 640 11.69 -14.01 7.24
N GLU A 641 11.13 -13.23 6.31
CA GLU A 641 11.44 -11.82 6.12
C GLU A 641 11.04 -10.98 7.35
N PHE A 642 9.93 -11.29 8.03
CA PHE A 642 9.55 -10.61 9.28
C PHE A 642 10.58 -10.79 10.38
N GLN A 643 11.08 -12.01 10.58
CA GLN A 643 12.12 -12.27 11.60
C GLN A 643 13.39 -11.45 11.33
N LEU A 644 13.71 -11.21 10.05
CA LEU A 644 14.83 -10.38 9.62
C LEU A 644 14.55 -8.89 9.76
N SER A 645 13.39 -8.42 9.32
CA SER A 645 13.03 -6.99 9.31
C SER A 645 12.77 -6.45 10.72
N ASP A 646 12.17 -7.26 11.58
CA ASP A 646 11.78 -6.87 12.94
C ASP A 646 12.98 -6.98 13.91
N GLY A 647 14.14 -7.41 13.40
CA GLY A 647 15.39 -7.43 14.13
C GLY A 647 15.51 -8.56 15.15
N HIS A 648 14.61 -9.54 15.14
CA HIS A 648 14.62 -10.67 16.08
C HIS A 648 15.88 -11.55 16.00
N VAL A 649 16.61 -11.47 14.89
CA VAL A 649 17.89 -12.17 14.66
C VAL A 649 19.10 -11.25 14.63
N ASN A 650 18.98 -9.99 15.10
CA ASN A 650 20.08 -9.02 15.05
C ASN A 650 21.26 -9.36 15.95
N HIS A 651 21.07 -10.21 16.96
CA HIS A 651 22.13 -10.74 17.81
C HIS A 651 23.07 -11.73 17.11
N ILE A 652 22.71 -12.19 15.91
CA ILE A 652 23.53 -13.10 15.11
C ILE A 652 24.36 -12.27 14.13
N GLU A 653 25.68 -12.41 14.16
CA GLU A 653 26.58 -11.69 13.24
C GLU A 653 26.67 -12.38 11.88
N ASP A 654 26.85 -13.70 11.87
CA ASP A 654 26.97 -14.47 10.64
C ASP A 654 25.68 -14.42 9.80
N ARG A 655 25.82 -14.04 8.53
CA ARG A 655 24.68 -13.80 7.65
C ARG A 655 23.96 -15.09 7.26
N ALA A 656 24.70 -16.16 6.99
CA ALA A 656 24.10 -17.43 6.57
C ALA A 656 23.31 -18.05 7.74
N LEU A 657 23.89 -18.00 8.94
CA LEU A 657 23.30 -18.45 10.18
C LEU A 657 22.09 -17.59 10.57
N LYS A 658 22.14 -16.26 10.34
CA LYS A 658 21.00 -15.36 10.54
C LYS A 658 19.80 -15.75 9.68
N ILE A 659 20.03 -16.06 8.41
CA ILE A 659 18.96 -16.50 7.49
C ILE A 659 18.45 -17.89 7.90
N ALA A 660 19.34 -18.81 8.30
CA ALA A 660 18.95 -20.11 8.80
C ALA A 660 18.11 -20.00 10.09
N ALA A 661 18.49 -19.12 11.02
CA ALA A 661 17.75 -18.82 12.25
C ALA A 661 16.35 -18.27 11.98
N ALA A 662 16.22 -17.35 11.01
CA ALA A 662 14.93 -16.84 10.60
C ALA A 662 14.04 -17.93 9.96
N ARG A 663 14.62 -18.82 9.14
CA ARG A 663 13.89 -19.94 8.52
C ARG A 663 13.46 -20.99 9.55
N TYR A 664 14.32 -21.34 10.48
CA TYR A 664 13.99 -22.23 11.59
C TYR A 664 12.82 -21.66 12.40
N MET A 665 12.89 -20.38 12.77
CA MET A 665 11.82 -19.72 13.50
C MET A 665 10.51 -19.71 12.71
N GLN A 666 10.56 -19.50 11.39
CA GLN A 666 9.36 -19.64 10.56
C GLN A 666 8.74 -21.03 10.63
N GLN A 667 9.56 -22.09 10.54
CA GLN A 667 9.07 -23.47 10.63
C GLN A 667 8.48 -23.77 12.00
N ALA A 668 9.16 -23.34 13.08
CA ALA A 668 8.70 -23.52 14.45
C ALA A 668 7.38 -22.76 14.71
N ILE A 669 7.26 -21.51 14.25
CA ILE A 669 6.01 -20.72 14.36
C ILE A 669 4.87 -21.39 13.60
N SER A 670 5.14 -21.88 12.39
CA SER A 670 4.10 -22.52 11.57
C SER A 670 3.57 -23.78 12.24
N ALA A 671 4.48 -24.62 12.77
CA ALA A 671 4.10 -25.81 13.52
C ALA A 671 3.36 -25.47 14.82
N GLY A 672 3.84 -24.47 15.58
CA GLY A 672 3.20 -24.02 16.81
C GLY A 672 1.80 -23.43 16.58
N LEU A 673 1.57 -22.77 15.44
CA LEU A 673 0.24 -22.30 15.06
C LEU A 673 -0.68 -23.45 14.65
N ASP A 674 -0.18 -24.44 13.91
CA ASP A 674 -0.97 -25.64 13.54
C ASP A 674 -1.37 -26.46 14.78
N GLU A 675 -0.50 -26.53 15.79
CA GLU A 675 -0.83 -27.15 17.09
C GLU A 675 -1.78 -26.30 17.95
N ALA A 676 -1.92 -25.01 17.65
CA ALA A 676 -2.83 -24.10 18.34
C ALA A 676 -4.18 -23.96 17.61
N MET A 677 -4.29 -24.44 16.37
CA MET A 677 -5.49 -24.37 15.52
C MET A 677 -5.57 -25.59 14.59
N GLU A 678 -6.56 -26.44 14.81
CA GLU A 678 -6.72 -27.74 14.12
C GLU A 678 -7.11 -27.57 12.64
N ASN A 679 -8.10 -26.70 12.35
CA ASN A 679 -8.74 -26.67 11.03
C ASN A 679 -8.33 -25.49 10.14
N GLY A 680 -7.64 -24.49 10.69
CA GLY A 680 -7.34 -23.23 10.00
C GLY A 680 -6.57 -23.43 8.68
N ARG A 681 -5.51 -24.24 8.71
CA ARG A 681 -4.68 -24.52 7.51
C ARG A 681 -5.45 -25.30 6.45
N ALA A 682 -6.26 -26.28 6.85
CA ALA A 682 -7.05 -27.11 5.95
C ALA A 682 -8.08 -26.26 5.18
N ILE A 683 -8.76 -25.34 5.86
CA ILE A 683 -9.71 -24.40 5.23
C ILE A 683 -9.02 -23.48 4.24
N MET A 684 -7.87 -22.91 4.61
CA MET A 684 -7.12 -22.04 3.71
C MET A 684 -6.65 -22.80 2.46
N GLY A 685 -6.16 -24.04 2.62
CA GLY A 685 -5.78 -24.91 1.51
C GLY A 685 -6.94 -25.22 0.58
N TYR A 686 -8.11 -25.55 1.13
CA TYR A 686 -9.34 -25.78 0.37
C TYR A 686 -9.72 -24.58 -0.51
N LEU A 687 -9.72 -23.35 0.05
CA LEU A 687 -10.02 -22.14 -0.72
C LEU A 687 -8.97 -21.88 -1.83
N GLN A 688 -7.70 -22.18 -1.57
CA GLN A 688 -6.62 -22.06 -2.55
C GLN A 688 -6.81 -23.05 -3.71
N ASP A 689 -7.16 -24.30 -3.39
CA ASP A 689 -7.37 -25.36 -4.38
C ASP A 689 -8.60 -25.10 -5.25
N VAL A 690 -9.70 -24.62 -4.67
CA VAL A 690 -10.89 -24.16 -5.43
C VAL A 690 -10.52 -23.03 -6.38
N ALA A 691 -9.82 -22.00 -5.90
CA ALA A 691 -9.43 -20.86 -6.74
C ALA A 691 -8.47 -21.28 -7.86
N LYS A 692 -7.60 -22.25 -7.61
CA LYS A 692 -6.71 -22.83 -8.62
C LYS A 692 -7.49 -23.60 -9.69
N ALA A 693 -8.40 -24.48 -9.29
CA ALA A 693 -9.26 -25.24 -10.20
C ALA A 693 -10.06 -24.32 -11.13
N LEU A 694 -10.65 -23.24 -10.60
CA LEU A 694 -11.35 -22.24 -11.40
C LEU A 694 -10.42 -21.50 -12.37
N ALA A 695 -9.23 -21.11 -11.91
CA ALA A 695 -8.27 -20.38 -12.74
C ALA A 695 -7.73 -21.22 -13.90
N ASP A 696 -7.58 -22.54 -13.73
CA ASP A 696 -7.18 -23.46 -14.80
C ASP A 696 -8.22 -23.47 -15.95
N HIS A 697 -9.49 -23.30 -15.62
CA HIS A 697 -10.61 -23.12 -16.56
C HIS A 697 -10.84 -21.67 -17.00
N GLN A 698 -10.00 -20.72 -16.57
CA GLN A 698 -10.13 -19.28 -16.85
C GLN A 698 -11.43 -18.65 -16.30
N ILE A 699 -11.99 -19.24 -15.25
CA ILE A 699 -13.18 -18.74 -14.57
C ILE A 699 -12.74 -17.88 -13.38
N PRO A 700 -13.24 -16.64 -13.24
CA PRO A 700 -13.01 -15.82 -12.05
C PRO A 700 -13.43 -16.53 -10.76
N PHE A 701 -12.65 -16.34 -9.70
CA PHE A 701 -13.04 -16.83 -8.38
C PHE A 701 -14.02 -15.84 -7.76
N ARG A 702 -15.25 -16.30 -7.49
CA ARG A 702 -16.30 -15.48 -6.87
C ARG A 702 -16.91 -16.19 -5.68
N TRP A 703 -17.30 -15.43 -4.67
CA TRP A 703 -17.99 -15.95 -3.48
C TRP A 703 -18.99 -14.91 -2.97
N GLN A 704 -20.00 -15.38 -2.23
CA GLN A 704 -21.01 -14.52 -1.64
C GLN A 704 -20.77 -14.40 -0.12
N THR A 705 -20.81 -13.18 0.40
CA THR A 705 -20.78 -12.93 1.85
C THR A 705 -22.14 -13.23 2.47
N PRO A 706 -22.23 -13.51 3.78
CA PRO A 706 -23.51 -13.76 4.46
C PRO A 706 -24.56 -12.65 4.33
N ASN A 707 -24.15 -11.41 4.02
CA ASN A 707 -25.07 -10.30 3.78
C ASN A 707 -25.45 -10.11 2.29
N GLY A 708 -25.13 -11.10 1.45
CA GLY A 708 -25.55 -11.21 0.06
C GLY A 708 -24.65 -10.52 -0.96
N ALA A 709 -23.58 -9.83 -0.54
CA ALA A 709 -22.67 -9.17 -1.46
C ALA A 709 -21.74 -10.19 -2.15
N VAL A 710 -21.46 -9.99 -3.42
CA VAL A 710 -20.62 -10.89 -4.23
C VAL A 710 -19.25 -10.27 -4.43
N CYS A 711 -18.22 -10.97 -3.98
CA CYS A 711 -16.83 -10.59 -4.19
C CYS A 711 -16.27 -11.31 -5.42
N TRP A 712 -15.45 -10.61 -6.20
CA TRP A 712 -14.79 -11.14 -7.38
C TRP A 712 -13.28 -11.01 -7.25
N GLN A 713 -12.57 -12.10 -7.56
CA GLN A 713 -11.12 -12.13 -7.66
C GLN A 713 -10.72 -12.50 -9.09
N THR A 714 -9.92 -11.64 -9.71
CA THR A 714 -9.58 -11.69 -11.15
C THR A 714 -8.13 -11.26 -11.37
N TYR A 715 -7.18 -12.01 -10.81
CA TYR A 715 -5.76 -11.74 -11.06
C TYR A 715 -5.38 -12.22 -12.46
N ARG A 716 -5.23 -11.29 -13.40
CA ARG A 716 -4.73 -11.56 -14.76
C ARG A 716 -3.22 -11.46 -14.80
N LYS A 717 -2.58 -12.21 -15.71
CA LYS A 717 -1.16 -11.97 -16.02
C LYS A 717 -1.04 -10.57 -16.64
N LEU A 718 -0.19 -9.74 -16.05
CA LEU A 718 0.06 -8.40 -16.57
C LEU A 718 1.08 -8.49 -17.70
N THR A 719 0.77 -7.84 -18.83
CA THR A 719 1.77 -7.61 -19.88
C THR A 719 2.61 -6.42 -19.42
N VAL A 720 3.80 -6.72 -18.91
CA VAL A 720 4.78 -5.71 -18.49
C VAL A 720 5.63 -5.36 -19.70
N ARG A 721 5.62 -4.11 -20.13
CA ARG A 721 6.71 -3.59 -20.97
C ARG A 721 7.72 -2.93 -20.05
N GLU A 722 8.85 -3.62 -19.83
CA GLU A 722 10.00 -3.08 -19.10
C GLU A 722 10.98 -2.49 -20.13
N VAL A 723 11.31 -1.20 -19.97
CA VAL A 723 12.43 -0.59 -20.70
C VAL A 723 13.55 -0.39 -19.69
N ASP A 724 14.56 -1.24 -19.76
CA ASP A 724 15.72 -1.23 -18.89
C ASP A 724 16.76 -0.27 -19.46
N THR A 725 17.12 0.75 -18.69
CA THR A 725 18.20 1.67 -19.01
C THR A 725 19.17 1.81 -17.83
N SER A 726 20.39 2.23 -18.11
CA SER A 726 21.44 2.65 -17.18
C SER A 726 21.00 3.70 -16.16
N LEU A 727 19.88 4.39 -16.40
CA LEU A 727 19.35 5.46 -15.55
C LEU A 727 18.08 5.07 -14.79
N GLY A 728 17.64 3.81 -14.93
CA GLY A 728 16.49 3.29 -14.20
C GLY A 728 15.65 2.33 -15.05
N ARG A 729 14.78 1.61 -14.35
CA ARG A 729 13.87 0.62 -14.92
C ARG A 729 12.47 1.21 -15.02
N LEU A 730 11.94 1.40 -16.23
CA LEU A 730 10.56 1.85 -16.42
C LEU A 730 9.67 0.64 -16.68
N LYS A 731 8.69 0.38 -15.80
CA LYS A 731 7.73 -0.71 -15.97
C LYS A 731 6.36 -0.13 -16.32
N LEU A 732 5.97 -0.25 -17.58
CA LEU A 732 4.61 0.07 -18.02
C LEU A 732 3.73 -1.16 -17.83
N TRP A 733 2.89 -1.12 -16.80
CA TRP A 733 1.89 -2.14 -16.52
C TRP A 733 0.61 -1.78 -17.27
N ARG A 734 0.16 -2.65 -18.16
CA ARG A 734 -1.20 -2.58 -18.72
C ARG A 734 -1.93 -3.85 -18.33
N GLU A 735 -3.13 -3.71 -17.79
CA GLU A 735 -4.06 -4.83 -17.70
C GLU A 735 -4.43 -5.19 -19.15
N ASP A 736 -4.02 -6.38 -19.55
CA ASP A 736 -4.47 -6.97 -20.80
C ASP A 736 -5.75 -7.75 -20.45
N ASP A 737 -6.90 -7.19 -20.83
CA ASP A 737 -8.21 -7.81 -20.56
C ASP A 737 -8.36 -9.17 -21.25
N GLU A 738 -7.54 -9.44 -22.28
CA GLU A 738 -7.44 -10.73 -22.97
C GLU A 738 -6.42 -11.69 -22.32
N ALA A 739 -5.62 -11.21 -21.36
CA ALA A 739 -4.66 -12.05 -20.68
C ALA A 739 -5.32 -13.07 -19.76
N ARG A 740 -4.73 -14.26 -19.77
CA ARG A 740 -5.13 -15.39 -18.93
C ARG A 740 -5.01 -15.06 -17.44
N LEU A 741 -5.87 -15.69 -16.65
CA LEU A 741 -5.77 -15.66 -15.19
C LEU A 741 -4.44 -16.27 -14.73
N ASP A 742 -3.84 -15.67 -13.70
CA ASP A 742 -2.66 -16.17 -13.02
C ASP A 742 -3.10 -17.14 -11.91
N ALA A 743 -3.09 -18.43 -12.21
CA ALA A 743 -3.54 -19.48 -11.28
C ALA A 743 -2.81 -19.47 -9.94
N ASN A 744 -1.50 -19.17 -9.93
CA ASN A 744 -0.72 -19.13 -8.69
C ASN A 744 -1.14 -17.94 -7.82
N LYS A 745 -1.26 -16.76 -8.42
CA LYS A 745 -1.70 -15.55 -7.70
C LYS A 745 -3.16 -15.67 -7.26
N MET A 746 -4.00 -16.30 -8.08
CA MET A 746 -5.39 -16.61 -7.73
C MET A 746 -5.47 -17.52 -6.50
N ALA A 747 -4.74 -18.64 -6.49
CA ALA A 747 -4.70 -19.55 -5.36
C ALA A 747 -4.21 -18.83 -4.10
N LEU A 748 -2.99 -18.27 -4.12
CA LEU A 748 -2.36 -17.66 -2.94
C LEU A 748 -3.20 -16.53 -2.30
N ALA A 749 -3.98 -15.80 -3.09
CA ALA A 749 -4.80 -14.71 -2.62
C ALA A 749 -6.23 -15.11 -2.18
N ALA A 750 -6.66 -16.35 -2.47
CA ALA A 750 -8.05 -16.79 -2.25
C ALA A 750 -8.45 -16.73 -0.77
N ALA A 751 -7.72 -17.45 0.09
CA ALA A 751 -7.97 -17.49 1.53
C ALA A 751 -7.99 -16.08 2.17
N PRO A 752 -6.95 -15.23 2.03
CA PRO A 752 -6.98 -13.88 2.60
C PRO A 752 -8.16 -13.05 2.15
N ASN A 753 -8.49 -13.09 0.86
CA ASN A 753 -9.54 -12.24 0.30
C ASN A 753 -10.93 -12.68 0.79
N VAL A 754 -11.16 -13.99 0.92
CA VAL A 754 -12.38 -14.54 1.53
C VAL A 754 -12.46 -14.11 3.00
N ILE A 755 -11.43 -14.32 3.81
CA ILE A 755 -11.45 -13.96 5.23
C ILE A 755 -11.63 -12.45 5.44
N HIS A 756 -10.93 -11.60 4.68
CA HIS A 756 -11.13 -10.14 4.72
C HIS A 756 -12.56 -9.73 4.38
N SER A 757 -13.21 -10.42 3.45
CA SER A 757 -14.60 -10.12 3.09
C SER A 757 -15.61 -10.56 4.15
N LEU A 758 -15.33 -11.63 4.88
CA LEU A 758 -16.16 -12.07 6.00
C LEU A 758 -16.01 -11.13 7.20
N ASP A 759 -14.79 -10.65 7.46
CA ASP A 759 -14.51 -9.60 8.44
C ASP A 759 -15.25 -8.30 8.09
N GLY A 760 -15.14 -7.82 6.85
CA GLY A 760 -15.91 -6.67 6.37
C GLY A 760 -17.42 -6.88 6.48
N CYS A 761 -17.91 -8.09 6.17
CA CYS A 761 -19.32 -8.44 6.32
C CYS A 761 -19.79 -8.43 7.78
N MET A 762 -18.97 -8.89 8.73
CA MET A 762 -19.29 -8.89 10.16
C MET A 762 -19.46 -7.46 10.67
N LEU A 763 -18.54 -6.57 10.32
CA LEU A 763 -18.62 -5.15 10.65
C LEU A 763 -19.91 -4.54 10.05
N GLN A 764 -20.17 -4.77 8.76
CA GLN A 764 -21.37 -4.25 8.09
C GLN A 764 -22.68 -4.73 8.74
N ASN A 765 -22.74 -6.02 9.10
CA ASN A 765 -23.89 -6.59 9.78
C ASN A 765 -24.08 -6.01 11.18
N THR A 766 -22.98 -5.78 11.89
CA THR A 766 -22.99 -5.17 13.24
C THR A 766 -23.54 -3.75 13.18
N VAL A 767 -23.05 -2.93 12.25
CA VAL A 767 -23.58 -1.57 12.02
C VAL A 767 -25.08 -1.62 11.73
N ASN A 768 -25.50 -2.43 10.75
CA ASN A 768 -26.91 -2.54 10.36
C ASN A 768 -27.82 -3.02 11.48
N ALA A 769 -27.33 -3.89 12.38
CA ALA A 769 -28.09 -4.37 13.52
C ALA A 769 -28.18 -3.34 14.66
N LEU A 770 -27.18 -2.47 14.79
CA LEU A 770 -27.13 -1.42 15.81
C LEU A 770 -27.95 -0.19 15.43
N THR A 771 -28.00 0.20 14.16
CA THR A 771 -28.69 1.41 13.70
C THR A 771 -30.17 1.50 14.13
N PRO A 772 -31.01 0.44 13.98
CA PRO A 772 -32.40 0.47 14.41
C PRO A 772 -32.58 0.64 15.93
N SER A 773 -31.54 0.35 16.71
CA SER A 773 -31.56 0.43 18.17
C SER A 773 -31.18 1.80 18.73
N GLY A 774 -30.92 2.78 17.85
CA GLY A 774 -30.58 4.16 18.21
C GLY A 774 -29.08 4.46 18.31
N VAL A 775 -28.22 3.49 18.00
CA VAL A 775 -26.77 3.71 17.87
C VAL A 775 -26.49 4.27 16.47
N ARG A 776 -25.91 5.47 16.40
CA ARG A 776 -25.70 6.20 15.14
C ARG A 776 -24.25 6.55 14.87
N ASP A 777 -23.44 6.63 15.92
CA ASP A 777 -22.05 7.05 15.82
C ASP A 777 -21.14 5.82 15.89
N PHE A 778 -20.37 5.62 14.82
CA PHE A 778 -19.56 4.43 14.60
C PHE A 778 -18.11 4.81 14.33
N HIS A 779 -17.20 4.28 15.16
CA HIS A 779 -15.76 4.33 14.94
C HIS A 779 -15.29 2.94 14.49
N MET A 780 -15.24 2.72 13.17
CA MET A 780 -15.03 1.39 12.59
C MET A 780 -13.66 1.30 11.93
N ILE A 781 -12.77 0.46 12.47
CA ILE A 781 -11.42 0.22 11.93
C ILE A 781 -11.25 -1.28 11.73
N HIS A 782 -11.74 -1.80 10.61
CA HIS A 782 -11.64 -3.21 10.21
C HIS A 782 -12.20 -4.18 11.25
N ASP A 783 -11.36 -4.70 12.16
CA ASP A 783 -11.69 -5.62 13.25
C ASP A 783 -11.80 -4.94 14.63
N SER A 784 -11.78 -3.59 14.65
CA SER A 784 -12.00 -2.74 15.82
C SER A 784 -13.30 -1.98 15.68
N TYR A 785 -14.28 -2.26 16.55
CA TYR A 785 -15.63 -1.67 16.46
C TYR A 785 -15.85 -0.74 17.63
N GLY A 786 -16.11 0.54 17.37
CA GLY A 786 -16.30 1.55 18.41
C GLY A 786 -17.62 2.29 18.30
N THR A 787 -18.14 2.69 19.45
CA THR A 787 -19.29 3.59 19.62
C THR A 787 -19.15 4.38 20.93
N HIS A 788 -20.16 5.14 21.32
CA HIS A 788 -20.19 5.82 22.63
C HIS A 788 -20.07 4.82 23.78
N ALA A 789 -19.39 5.22 24.86
CA ALA A 789 -19.17 4.35 26.02
C ALA A 789 -20.46 3.74 26.60
N CYS A 790 -21.56 4.50 26.58
CA CYS A 790 -22.87 4.04 27.08
C CYS A 790 -23.50 2.92 26.23
N ASP A 791 -23.09 2.77 24.97
CA ASP A 791 -23.65 1.82 24.01
C ASP A 791 -22.78 0.55 23.86
N VAL A 792 -21.62 0.47 24.54
CA VAL A 792 -20.63 -0.61 24.39
C VAL A 792 -21.17 -1.99 24.77
N ASP A 793 -21.95 -2.11 25.85
CA ASP A 793 -22.56 -3.40 26.22
C ASP A 793 -23.44 -3.93 25.07
N ARG A 794 -24.26 -3.05 24.47
CA ARG A 794 -25.10 -3.40 23.32
C ARG A 794 -24.27 -3.72 22.08
N LEU A 795 -23.20 -2.97 21.82
CA LEU A 795 -22.26 -3.29 20.74
C LEU A 795 -21.71 -4.71 20.89
N ARG A 796 -21.22 -5.07 22.08
CA ARG A 796 -20.67 -6.40 22.36
C ARG A 796 -21.70 -7.52 22.20
N ASP A 797 -22.94 -7.28 22.62
CA ASP A 797 -24.03 -8.24 22.39
C ASP A 797 -24.30 -8.45 20.90
N VAL A 798 -24.41 -7.36 20.13
CA VAL A 798 -24.68 -7.44 18.69
C VAL A 798 -23.53 -8.12 17.94
N ILE A 799 -22.28 -7.82 18.28
CA ILE A 799 -21.11 -8.47 17.67
C ILE A 799 -21.21 -9.99 17.78
N ARG A 800 -21.48 -10.50 18.99
CA ARG A 800 -21.61 -11.94 19.25
C ARG A 800 -22.80 -12.55 18.51
N GLN A 801 -23.92 -11.83 18.46
CA GLN A 801 -25.10 -12.25 17.68
C GLN A 801 -24.81 -12.33 16.18
N GLN A 802 -24.07 -11.37 15.61
CA GLN A 802 -23.71 -11.40 14.19
C GLN A 802 -22.70 -12.50 13.88
N ALA A 803 -21.74 -12.75 14.78
CA ALA A 803 -20.82 -13.89 14.66
C ALA A 803 -21.56 -15.23 14.64
N TYR A 804 -22.47 -15.44 15.59
CA TYR A 804 -23.33 -16.61 15.59
C TYR A 804 -24.19 -16.68 14.32
N ALA A 805 -24.82 -15.58 13.91
CA ALA A 805 -25.69 -15.55 12.75
C ALA A 805 -24.95 -15.94 11.46
N MET A 806 -23.70 -15.51 11.28
CA MET A 806 -22.87 -15.83 10.12
C MET A 806 -22.44 -17.31 10.06
N TYR A 807 -22.23 -17.95 11.21
CA TYR A 807 -21.58 -19.27 11.30
C TYR A 807 -22.43 -20.40 11.91
N ARG A 808 -23.70 -20.13 12.26
CA ARG A 808 -24.63 -21.17 12.74
C ARG A 808 -24.84 -22.31 11.73
N GLY A 809 -24.79 -21.99 10.44
CA GLY A 809 -24.92 -22.93 9.33
C GLY A 809 -23.63 -23.67 8.99
N ASP A 810 -23.56 -24.18 7.75
CA ASP A 810 -22.34 -24.75 7.19
C ASP A 810 -21.85 -23.86 6.05
N TRP A 811 -21.04 -22.86 6.41
CA TRP A 811 -20.54 -21.88 5.46
C TRP A 811 -19.71 -22.54 4.34
N LEU A 812 -18.93 -23.59 4.64
CA LEU A 812 -18.10 -24.27 3.64
C LEU A 812 -18.98 -25.02 2.63
N ALA A 813 -20.03 -25.70 3.08
CA ALA A 813 -20.98 -26.36 2.20
C ALA A 813 -21.78 -25.36 1.36
N GLU A 814 -22.24 -24.24 1.95
CA GLU A 814 -22.92 -23.16 1.23
C GLU A 814 -22.01 -22.53 0.17
N PHE A 815 -20.74 -22.29 0.50
CA PHE A 815 -19.73 -21.81 -0.43
C PHE A 815 -19.49 -22.81 -1.58
N GLN A 816 -19.33 -24.10 -1.28
CA GLN A 816 -19.14 -25.14 -2.30
C GLN A 816 -20.32 -25.21 -3.26
N ALA A 817 -21.55 -25.20 -2.74
CA ALA A 817 -22.76 -25.21 -3.54
C ALA A 817 -22.86 -23.97 -4.44
N TYR A 818 -22.52 -22.78 -3.91
CA TYR A 818 -22.46 -21.56 -4.69
C TYR A 818 -21.43 -21.66 -5.83
N VAL A 819 -20.24 -22.19 -5.57
CA VAL A 819 -19.21 -22.35 -6.61
C VAL A 819 -19.63 -23.35 -7.69
N ALA A 820 -20.20 -24.49 -7.29
CA ALA A 820 -20.69 -25.51 -8.20
C ALA A 820 -21.82 -25.01 -9.12
N ASP A 821 -22.71 -24.15 -8.61
CA ASP A 821 -23.82 -23.58 -9.38
C ASP A 821 -23.34 -22.75 -10.58
N TYR A 822 -22.28 -21.96 -10.40
CA TYR A 822 -21.79 -21.07 -11.47
C TYR A 822 -20.67 -21.66 -12.32
N ALA A 823 -20.03 -22.72 -11.84
CA ALA A 823 -18.98 -23.46 -12.52
C ALA A 823 -19.29 -24.97 -12.58
N PRO A 824 -20.43 -25.39 -13.17
CA PRO A 824 -20.90 -26.79 -13.13
C PRO A 824 -20.01 -27.80 -13.87
N GLY A 825 -18.96 -27.34 -14.57
CA GLY A 825 -18.01 -28.18 -15.32
C GLY A 825 -16.59 -28.21 -14.73
N VAL A 826 -16.39 -27.69 -13.52
CA VAL A 826 -15.09 -27.69 -12.83
C VAL A 826 -15.11 -28.77 -11.75
N ASP A 827 -14.07 -29.61 -11.73
CA ASP A 827 -13.86 -30.57 -10.65
C ASP A 827 -13.35 -29.84 -9.41
N LEU A 828 -14.20 -29.76 -8.39
CA LEU A 828 -13.92 -29.01 -7.16
C LEU A 828 -13.45 -29.98 -6.06
N PRO A 829 -12.44 -29.61 -5.26
CA PRO A 829 -12.06 -30.41 -4.10
C PRO A 829 -13.21 -30.51 -3.09
N ASP A 830 -13.17 -31.55 -2.25
CA ASP A 830 -14.10 -31.68 -1.13
C ASP A 830 -13.75 -30.70 0.01
N PRO A 831 -14.75 -30.14 0.72
CA PRO A 831 -14.52 -29.27 1.85
C PRO A 831 -13.91 -30.07 3.02
N PRO A 832 -13.03 -29.45 3.83
CA PRO A 832 -12.44 -30.13 4.98
C PRO A 832 -13.49 -30.47 6.03
N GLN A 833 -13.24 -31.55 6.79
CA GLN A 833 -14.11 -31.95 7.88
C GLN A 833 -14.16 -30.89 8.97
N ARG A 834 -15.36 -30.56 9.44
CA ARG A 834 -15.57 -29.62 10.54
C ARG A 834 -15.37 -30.32 11.89
N GLY A 835 -14.90 -29.56 12.87
CA GLY A 835 -14.84 -29.98 14.27
C GLY A 835 -16.21 -30.04 14.93
N SER A 836 -16.22 -30.37 16.21
CA SER A 836 -17.43 -30.63 17.01
C SER A 836 -17.89 -29.43 17.85
N TRP A 837 -17.20 -28.29 17.78
CA TRP A 837 -17.54 -27.11 18.59
C TRP A 837 -18.89 -26.49 18.20
N ASP A 838 -19.72 -26.19 19.19
CA ASP A 838 -20.98 -25.46 19.00
C ASP A 838 -20.73 -23.95 19.00
N VAL A 839 -20.91 -23.33 17.84
CA VAL A 839 -20.73 -21.89 17.61
C VAL A 839 -21.66 -21.05 18.51
N ALA A 840 -22.79 -21.59 18.99
CA ALA A 840 -23.68 -20.85 19.89
C ALA A 840 -22.99 -20.40 21.19
N GLU A 841 -21.89 -21.05 21.60
CA GLU A 841 -21.08 -20.66 22.76
C GLU A 841 -20.54 -19.23 22.65
N VAL A 842 -20.33 -18.71 21.43
CA VAL A 842 -19.84 -17.33 21.19
C VAL A 842 -20.76 -16.27 21.79
N LEU A 843 -22.07 -16.55 21.90
CA LEU A 843 -23.06 -15.64 22.47
C LEU A 843 -22.80 -15.32 23.94
N GLN A 844 -22.06 -16.19 24.63
CA GLN A 844 -21.71 -16.03 26.03
C GLN A 844 -20.24 -15.66 26.23
N SER A 845 -19.41 -15.64 25.17
CA SER A 845 -18.01 -15.30 25.30
C SER A 845 -17.83 -13.84 25.72
N GLU A 846 -17.15 -13.62 26.85
CA GLU A 846 -16.85 -12.29 27.36
C GLU A 846 -15.73 -11.61 26.56
N PHE A 847 -14.68 -12.35 26.20
CA PHE A 847 -13.47 -11.78 25.58
C PHE A 847 -13.41 -11.93 24.06
N PHE A 848 -14.54 -12.25 23.40
CA PHE A 848 -14.61 -12.38 21.94
C PHE A 848 -14.08 -11.11 21.25
N PHE A 849 -14.56 -9.95 21.71
CA PHE A 849 -14.05 -8.62 21.40
C PHE A 849 -13.76 -7.91 22.74
N SER A 850 -12.56 -7.35 22.92
CA SER A 850 -12.05 -6.90 24.24
C SER A 850 -11.18 -5.67 24.22
#